data_AF-A0AAD8E028-F1
#
_entry.id   AF-A0AAD8E028-F1
#
_cell.length_a   1.000
_cell.length_b   1.000
_cell.length_c   1.000
_cell.angle_alpha   90.00
_cell.angle_beta   90.00
_cell.angle_gamma   90.00
#
_symmetry.space_group_name_H-M   'P 1'
#
loop_
_entity.id
_entity.type
_entity.pdbx_description
1 polymer ?
#
loop_
_entity_poly.entity_id
_entity_poly.type
_entity_poly.pdbx_seq_one_letter_code
_entity_poly.pdbx_strand_id
1 'polypeptide(L)'
;MLKRNHGLSEEECIQVKMQASSSSERTPLVQPTYVFESSLARRYQKQLHHTQCAICVFIISSCTTRSAPSACLSCEYTLVSIITPLVQPTYVFESSLARRYQKQLHHTQCAICVFIISSCTTRSAPSACLSCEYTLVSIITPLVQPTYVFESSLARRYQKQLHHTQCAICVFIISSCTTRSAPSACLSCEYTLVSIITPLVQPTYVFESSLARRYQKQLHHTQCAICVFIIAVLGVALLVTISYNLSQDQFDDDNSTEPNEPALPLFENNLTMLKMSPGMKPRPAFPRNVTLKEMPPALQPLLDLKWPLEAQPAAPWANADPSKAQIASAVLEGKAALKELTKVEWKRRPLDMNTPANRAQRAAATSAEVKPLADAAYTAEVATKALMNGTDISLRPGGSGQGPRLNGSFPEPPYCLDTPPPCTLSRYRTLDGTCNNLENPLRYGVSKTPFRRVLPPDYADGISSPRTGADGAALPSARDVSVTVHRPSYAHDSAFTVMLAVWGQFLDHDITATALSKGQNGTALSCCDESQLPHPECFPVRLDVDDPFYQDYNITCMEFVRSAPAPTCHFGPREQLNQATAFIDGSTVYGFADTRSASLRSFVGGQLRMLKIGATALLPPSTDPNDSCNTAEMNAKGRYCFESGDDRANENLHLTTMHLIWARQHNRLAGLLRKYNPTWDDDTVFQEARKIVGAQMQHITYTEFLPSILGADVMWALNMTVQEEGYADVYDPSVDPSVANHFASAVFRFAHTLLPGLIHNTDKSTGTIQYTHLHQMLFNPFTLYTRKGPVDAVTSAMDTLVHAVDPHVTTELSNHLFEKPIEANSSVANSTTKPGPCGLDLVSLNIQRGRDHGLPSYPQWREHCGLSRPKNFTDLEDMFDESSLSRICKIYNSVDDIDLYTGALAEDPKGRLLGPTLSCLIADQFLRLKVGDRFWYESSDATIGFTLEQLTEIRKTTLAGVICANEDLLDQAQPRVMEAVSPTNPLIDCKELPQPNLKMWYLKPKAGKV
;
A
#
# COMPACT_ATOMS: atom_id res chain seq x y z
N MET A 1 -37.78 -59.28 -0.07
CA MET A 1 -37.63 -60.76 -0.20
C MET A 1 -36.81 -61.06 -1.43
N LEU A 2 -35.62 -61.68 -1.23
CA LEU A 2 -34.93 -62.70 -2.06
C LEU A 2 -34.75 -62.43 -3.58
N LYS A 3 -33.62 -62.65 -4.26
CA LYS A 3 -32.45 -63.50 -4.03
C LYS A 3 -31.41 -63.27 -5.17
N ARG A 4 -30.13 -63.29 -4.80
CA ARG A 4 -28.96 -63.99 -5.43
C ARG A 4 -28.57 -63.82 -6.93
N ASN A 5 -27.30 -63.42 -7.07
CA ASN A 5 -26.15 -64.06 -7.75
C ASN A 5 -25.91 -64.06 -9.29
N HIS A 6 -24.63 -63.74 -9.59
CA HIS A 6 -23.71 -64.23 -10.64
C HIS A 6 -23.83 -63.78 -12.10
N GLY A 7 -22.67 -63.45 -12.68
CA GLY A 7 -22.36 -63.58 -14.11
C GLY A 7 -21.43 -62.49 -14.66
N LEU A 8 -20.17 -62.82 -14.93
CA LEU A 8 -19.15 -62.02 -15.62
C LEU A 8 -19.20 -62.19 -17.17
N SER A 9 -18.38 -61.39 -17.86
CA SER A 9 -18.01 -61.31 -19.30
C SER A 9 -18.90 -60.40 -20.16
N GLU A 10 -18.40 -59.57 -21.09
CA GLU A 10 -17.23 -59.65 -21.98
C GLU A 10 -16.81 -58.25 -22.50
N GLU A 11 -15.64 -58.18 -23.13
CA GLU A 11 -14.86 -57.03 -23.62
C GLU A 11 -15.48 -56.30 -24.85
N GLU A 12 -15.13 -55.02 -25.05
CA GLU A 12 -14.66 -54.51 -26.36
C GLU A 12 -13.99 -53.13 -26.20
N CYS A 13 -12.70 -53.04 -26.56
CA CYS A 13 -11.88 -51.82 -26.56
C CYS A 13 -11.66 -51.39 -28.01
N ILE A 14 -12.12 -50.20 -28.39
CA ILE A 14 -11.90 -49.66 -29.74
C ILE A 14 -10.46 -49.14 -29.85
N GLN A 15 -9.65 -49.84 -30.64
CA GLN A 15 -8.36 -49.36 -31.13
C GLN A 15 -8.57 -48.42 -32.33
N VAL A 16 -8.09 -47.18 -32.25
CA VAL A 16 -7.93 -46.32 -33.43
C VAL A 16 -6.46 -46.30 -33.83
N LYS A 17 -6.18 -46.87 -35.01
CA LYS A 17 -4.88 -46.81 -35.71
C LYS A 17 -4.95 -45.65 -36.71
N MET A 18 -4.03 -44.69 -36.67
CA MET A 18 -3.85 -43.73 -37.76
C MET A 18 -2.50 -43.97 -38.44
N GLN A 19 -2.54 -44.30 -39.74
CA GLN A 19 -1.42 -44.27 -40.67
C GLN A 19 -1.34 -42.88 -41.30
N ALA A 20 -0.12 -42.34 -41.45
CA ALA A 20 0.12 -41.09 -42.16
C ALA A 20 0.10 -41.32 -43.68
N SER A 21 -0.68 -40.53 -44.41
CA SER A 21 -0.53 -40.32 -45.86
C SER A 21 -0.71 -38.85 -46.21
N SER A 22 0.03 -38.44 -47.24
CA SER A 22 0.19 -37.07 -47.74
C SER A 22 -0.95 -36.64 -48.68
N SER A 23 -1.59 -35.50 -48.42
CA SER A 23 -2.08 -34.57 -49.44
C SER A 23 -2.65 -33.28 -48.82
N SER A 24 -2.54 -32.20 -49.59
CA SER A 24 -3.06 -30.85 -49.35
C SER A 24 -4.59 -30.78 -49.45
N GLU A 25 -5.26 -30.09 -48.50
CA GLU A 25 -6.34 -29.12 -48.76
C GLU A 25 -6.87 -28.52 -47.44
N ARG A 26 -7.09 -27.20 -47.41
CA ARG A 26 -7.80 -26.48 -46.34
C ARG A 26 -9.30 -26.58 -46.58
N THR A 27 -10.06 -27.01 -45.57
CA THR A 27 -11.50 -26.69 -45.42
C THR A 27 -11.78 -26.21 -43.99
N PRO A 28 -12.61 -25.17 -43.77
CA PRO A 28 -12.97 -24.70 -42.43
C PRO A 28 -14.09 -25.56 -41.83
N LEU A 29 -13.86 -26.12 -40.64
CA LEU A 29 -14.91 -26.77 -39.84
C LEU A 29 -15.74 -25.72 -39.12
N VAL A 30 -17.00 -25.55 -39.55
CA VAL A 30 -18.05 -24.78 -38.89
C VAL A 30 -18.42 -25.46 -37.56
N GLN A 31 -18.50 -24.71 -36.46
CA GLN A 31 -18.94 -25.23 -35.16
C GLN A 31 -20.45 -25.51 -35.13
N PRO A 32 -20.91 -26.69 -34.67
CA PRO A 32 -22.32 -26.91 -34.36
C PRO A 32 -22.67 -26.36 -32.97
N THR A 33 -23.73 -25.56 -32.90
CA THR A 33 -24.36 -25.15 -31.64
C THR A 33 -25.49 -26.13 -31.33
N TYR A 34 -25.47 -26.80 -30.17
CA TYR A 34 -26.53 -27.75 -29.79
C TYR A 34 -27.44 -27.13 -28.72
N VAL A 35 -28.73 -27.00 -29.06
CA VAL A 35 -29.82 -26.69 -28.11
C VAL A 35 -30.60 -27.99 -27.91
N PHE A 36 -30.67 -28.50 -26.67
CA PHE A 36 -31.35 -29.77 -26.40
C PHE A 36 -32.81 -29.55 -26.00
N GLU A 37 -33.75 -30.06 -26.80
CA GLU A 37 -35.15 -30.22 -26.38
C GLU A 37 -35.33 -31.42 -25.43
N SER A 38 -36.23 -31.24 -24.46
CA SER A 38 -36.38 -31.98 -23.19
C SER A 38 -36.61 -33.51 -23.24
N SER A 39 -36.75 -34.13 -24.41
CA SER A 39 -37.15 -35.55 -24.52
C SER A 39 -36.02 -36.52 -24.89
N LEU A 40 -34.92 -36.06 -25.50
CA LEU A 40 -33.78 -36.94 -25.88
C LEU A 40 -32.75 -37.14 -24.75
N ALA A 41 -32.66 -36.23 -23.78
CA ALA A 41 -31.66 -36.26 -22.71
C ALA A 41 -31.77 -37.46 -21.75
N ARG A 42 -32.96 -38.09 -21.66
CA ARG A 42 -33.17 -39.24 -20.75
C ARG A 42 -32.49 -40.53 -21.22
N ARG A 43 -32.21 -40.69 -22.53
CA ARG A 43 -31.55 -41.91 -23.04
C ARG A 43 -30.03 -41.91 -22.85
N TYR A 44 -29.38 -40.74 -22.81
CA TYR A 44 -27.94 -40.64 -22.52
C TYR A 44 -27.58 -40.66 -21.03
N GLN A 45 -28.58 -40.51 -20.14
CA GLN A 45 -28.39 -40.43 -18.69
C GLN A 45 -27.89 -41.74 -18.03
N LYS A 46 -27.84 -42.86 -18.75
CA LYS A 46 -27.46 -44.18 -18.21
C LYS A 46 -26.07 -44.69 -18.61
N GLN A 47 -25.30 -43.93 -19.40
CA GLN A 47 -23.99 -44.37 -19.92
C GLN A 47 -22.77 -43.65 -19.32
N LEU A 48 -22.95 -42.72 -18.37
CA LEU A 48 -21.89 -41.86 -17.83
C LEU A 48 -21.55 -42.07 -16.34
N HIS A 49 -22.15 -43.07 -15.68
CA HIS A 49 -21.74 -43.46 -14.33
C HIS A 49 -20.57 -44.45 -14.42
N HIS A 50 -19.38 -44.00 -14.05
CA HIS A 50 -18.06 -44.66 -14.12
C HIS A 50 -17.28 -44.48 -15.44
N THR A 51 -16.74 -43.28 -15.63
CA THR A 51 -15.52 -43.08 -16.41
C THR A 51 -14.48 -42.40 -15.52
N GLN A 52 -13.56 -43.18 -14.95
CA GLN A 52 -12.24 -42.66 -14.64
C GLN A 52 -11.56 -42.45 -15.99
N CYS A 53 -11.42 -41.20 -16.44
CA CYS A 53 -10.56 -40.91 -17.57
C CYS A 53 -9.10 -40.93 -17.08
N ALA A 54 -8.51 -42.12 -17.02
CA ALA A 54 -7.07 -42.26 -17.10
C ALA A 54 -6.72 -42.36 -18.58
N ILE A 55 -6.11 -41.32 -19.12
CA ILE A 55 -5.51 -41.40 -20.46
C ILE A 55 -4.09 -41.93 -20.25
N CYS A 56 -3.90 -43.21 -20.57
CA CYS A 56 -2.58 -43.83 -20.64
C CYS A 56 -2.11 -43.80 -22.10
N VAL A 57 -1.05 -43.05 -22.38
CA VAL A 57 -0.41 -43.05 -23.71
C VAL A 57 0.78 -44.00 -23.65
N PHE A 58 0.75 -45.07 -24.45
CA PHE A 58 1.86 -46.00 -24.62
C PHE A 58 2.55 -45.71 -25.94
N ILE A 59 3.85 -45.39 -25.88
CA ILE A 59 4.69 -45.28 -27.06
C ILE A 59 5.60 -46.51 -27.07
N ILE A 60 5.32 -47.47 -27.97
CA ILE A 60 6.10 -48.69 -28.15
C ILE A 60 6.92 -48.56 -29.43
N SER A 61 8.24 -48.60 -29.31
CA SER A 61 9.14 -48.67 -30.47
C SER A 61 9.92 -49.98 -30.44
N SER A 62 9.86 -50.76 -31.52
CA SER A 62 10.62 -52.01 -31.67
C SER A 62 11.41 -52.00 -32.97
N CYS A 63 12.73 -52.16 -32.91
CA CYS A 63 13.58 -52.24 -34.10
C CYS A 63 14.12 -53.66 -34.31
N THR A 64 13.94 -54.21 -35.52
CA THR A 64 14.55 -55.48 -35.97
C THR A 64 15.20 -55.28 -37.34
N THR A 65 16.52 -55.42 -37.44
CA THR A 65 17.24 -55.29 -38.71
C THR A 65 17.58 -56.66 -39.30
N ARG A 66 17.29 -56.84 -40.61
CA ARG A 66 17.73 -57.96 -41.45
C ARG A 66 18.41 -57.37 -42.68
N SER A 67 19.60 -57.89 -43.01
CA SER A 67 20.27 -57.90 -44.33
C SER A 67 21.56 -57.09 -44.54
N ALA A 68 22.54 -57.85 -45.06
CA ALA A 68 23.71 -57.64 -45.93
C ALA A 68 24.75 -56.51 -45.70
N PRO A 69 26.05 -56.78 -45.96
CA PRO A 69 27.15 -56.04 -45.35
C PRO A 69 27.86 -55.13 -46.38
N SER A 70 27.60 -53.83 -46.34
CA SER A 70 28.54 -52.78 -46.80
C SER A 70 27.87 -51.39 -46.81
N ALA A 71 27.72 -50.77 -45.64
CA ALA A 71 27.62 -49.32 -45.41
C ALA A 71 27.30 -49.09 -43.92
N CYS A 72 28.08 -48.26 -43.23
CA CYS A 72 27.70 -47.75 -41.91
C CYS A 72 26.45 -46.86 -42.08
N LEU A 73 25.31 -47.29 -41.54
CA LEU A 73 24.11 -46.46 -41.42
C LEU A 73 24.01 -45.98 -39.97
N SER A 74 24.07 -44.67 -39.73
CA SER A 74 23.46 -44.07 -38.54
C SER A 74 21.94 -44.04 -38.74
N CYS A 75 21.18 -44.34 -37.70
CA CYS A 75 19.73 -44.14 -37.68
C CYS A 75 19.41 -43.00 -36.71
N GLU A 76 19.11 -41.80 -37.22
CA GLU A 76 18.49 -40.71 -36.46
C GLU A 76 16.97 -40.78 -36.61
N TYR A 77 16.23 -40.72 -35.50
CA TYR A 77 14.77 -40.55 -35.52
C TYR A 77 14.35 -39.41 -34.57
N THR A 78 13.59 -38.45 -35.11
CA THR A 78 12.88 -37.43 -34.33
C THR A 78 11.39 -37.79 -34.25
N LEU A 79 10.86 -37.93 -33.04
CA LEU A 79 9.43 -38.19 -32.81
C LEU A 79 8.78 -36.94 -32.21
N VAL A 80 7.90 -36.29 -32.97
CA VAL A 80 7.08 -35.15 -32.52
C VAL A 80 5.69 -35.66 -32.18
N SER A 81 5.28 -35.59 -30.92
CA SER A 81 3.89 -35.83 -30.51
C SER A 81 3.23 -34.52 -30.11
N ILE A 82 2.22 -34.10 -30.88
CA ILE A 82 1.32 -33.01 -30.51
C ILE A 82 0.10 -33.62 -29.84
N ILE A 83 -0.07 -33.40 -28.54
CA ILE A 83 -1.30 -33.78 -27.83
C ILE A 83 -2.20 -32.54 -27.85
N THR A 84 -3.14 -32.47 -28.80
CA THR A 84 -4.28 -31.55 -28.74
C THR A 84 -5.38 -32.15 -27.87
N PRO A 85 -5.77 -31.55 -26.73
CA PRO A 85 -6.98 -31.97 -26.05
C PRO A 85 -8.20 -31.67 -26.93
N LEU A 86 -9.19 -32.56 -26.91
CA LEU A 86 -10.53 -32.30 -27.45
C LEU A 86 -11.08 -31.02 -26.78
N VAL A 87 -11.41 -30.00 -27.58
CA VAL A 87 -12.12 -28.80 -27.14
C VAL A 87 -13.49 -29.23 -26.59
N GLN A 88 -13.76 -28.96 -25.31
CA GLN A 88 -15.09 -29.20 -24.72
C GLN A 88 -16.10 -28.14 -25.19
N PRO A 89 -17.39 -28.49 -25.39
CA PRO A 89 -18.38 -27.57 -25.93
C PRO A 89 -18.82 -26.50 -24.92
N THR A 90 -19.23 -25.34 -25.44
CA THR A 90 -19.83 -24.23 -24.65
C THR A 90 -21.25 -24.61 -24.22
N TYR A 91 -21.57 -24.49 -22.93
CA TYR A 91 -22.90 -24.84 -22.40
C TYR A 91 -23.65 -23.58 -21.92
N VAL A 92 -24.88 -23.40 -22.41
CA VAL A 92 -25.83 -22.38 -21.92
C VAL A 92 -26.95 -23.11 -21.19
N PHE A 93 -27.20 -22.77 -19.92
CA PHE A 93 -28.22 -23.43 -19.10
C PHE A 93 -29.40 -22.50 -18.82
N GLU A 94 -30.62 -22.94 -19.12
CA GLU A 94 -31.84 -22.31 -18.59
C GLU A 94 -32.02 -22.60 -17.09
N SER A 95 -32.52 -21.60 -16.38
CA SER A 95 -32.55 -21.42 -14.92
C SER A 95 -33.18 -22.56 -14.09
N SER A 96 -33.91 -23.48 -14.71
CA SER A 96 -34.62 -24.57 -14.02
C SER A 96 -33.87 -25.91 -13.98
N LEU A 97 -32.91 -26.16 -14.89
CA LEU A 97 -32.16 -27.43 -14.95
C LEU A 97 -30.88 -27.43 -14.07
N ALA A 98 -30.30 -26.27 -13.78
CA ALA A 98 -29.03 -26.14 -13.06
C ALA A 98 -29.04 -26.74 -11.64
N ARG A 99 -30.20 -26.70 -10.94
CA ARG A 99 -30.32 -27.20 -9.57
C ARG A 99 -30.20 -28.73 -9.43
N ARG A 100 -30.44 -29.51 -10.48
CA ARG A 100 -30.33 -30.99 -10.41
C ARG A 100 -28.94 -31.52 -10.78
N TYR A 101 -28.16 -30.78 -11.58
CA TYR A 101 -26.78 -31.15 -11.94
C TYR A 101 -25.80 -31.02 -10.75
N GLN A 102 -26.10 -30.16 -9.77
CA GLN A 102 -25.26 -29.86 -8.59
C GLN A 102 -24.94 -31.07 -7.69
N LYS A 103 -25.74 -32.15 -7.72
CA LYS A 103 -25.55 -33.30 -6.80
C LYS A 103 -24.67 -34.44 -7.34
N GLN A 104 -24.26 -34.43 -8.62
CA GLN A 104 -23.58 -35.57 -9.25
C GLN A 104 -22.12 -35.35 -9.66
N LEU A 105 -21.56 -34.14 -9.53
CA LEU A 105 -20.19 -33.81 -9.97
C LEU A 105 -19.10 -33.96 -8.88
N HIS A 106 -19.43 -34.50 -7.71
CA HIS A 106 -18.54 -34.45 -6.54
C HIS A 106 -17.29 -35.34 -6.57
N HIS A 107 -17.02 -36.14 -7.60
CA HIS A 107 -15.76 -36.89 -7.72
C HIS A 107 -15.39 -37.15 -9.18
N THR A 108 -14.53 -36.30 -9.75
CA THR A 108 -13.76 -36.62 -10.97
C THR A 108 -12.30 -36.19 -10.74
N GLN A 109 -11.41 -37.17 -10.56
CA GLN A 109 -9.96 -36.96 -10.61
C GLN A 109 -9.52 -37.34 -12.03
N CYS A 110 -8.84 -36.42 -12.72
CA CYS A 110 -8.16 -36.71 -13.98
C CYS A 110 -6.65 -36.89 -13.68
N ALA A 111 -6.11 -38.03 -14.10
CA ALA A 111 -4.68 -38.29 -14.10
C ALA A 111 -4.26 -38.68 -15.52
N ILE A 112 -3.20 -38.07 -16.04
CA ILE A 112 -2.60 -38.44 -17.32
C ILE A 112 -1.27 -39.13 -17.04
N CYS A 113 -1.14 -40.38 -17.51
CA CYS A 113 0.08 -41.17 -17.37
C CYS A 113 0.66 -41.46 -18.76
N VAL A 114 1.95 -41.20 -18.96
CA VAL A 114 2.65 -41.50 -20.22
C VAL A 114 3.70 -42.57 -19.97
N PHE A 115 3.63 -43.68 -20.71
CA PHE A 115 4.58 -44.79 -20.66
C PHE A 115 5.33 -44.93 -21.99
N ILE A 116 6.65 -44.88 -21.94
CA ILE A 116 7.51 -45.07 -23.12
C ILE A 116 8.26 -46.40 -22.98
N ILE A 117 8.04 -47.33 -23.92
CA ILE A 117 8.67 -48.66 -23.93
C ILE A 117 9.47 -48.82 -25.24
N SER A 118 10.79 -49.00 -25.14
CA SER A 118 11.66 -49.23 -26.30
C SER A 118 12.37 -50.59 -26.23
N SER A 119 12.37 -51.36 -27.34
CA SER A 119 13.15 -52.61 -27.46
C SER A 119 13.93 -52.71 -28.78
N CYS A 120 15.17 -53.20 -28.71
CA CYS A 120 16.04 -53.40 -29.87
C CYS A 120 16.57 -54.85 -29.93
N THR A 121 16.45 -55.51 -31.10
CA THR A 121 16.93 -56.89 -31.33
C THR A 121 17.68 -57.01 -32.66
N THR A 122 18.92 -57.53 -32.62
CA THR A 122 19.76 -57.73 -33.81
C THR A 122 20.03 -59.22 -34.09
N ARG A 123 20.11 -59.60 -35.38
CA ARG A 123 20.50 -60.95 -35.86
C ARG A 123 21.50 -60.83 -37.03
N SER A 124 22.82 -60.74 -36.77
CA SER A 124 23.91 -61.18 -37.69
C SER A 124 25.32 -60.77 -37.17
N ALA A 125 26.36 -61.36 -37.79
CA ALA A 125 27.75 -61.58 -37.33
C ALA A 125 28.67 -60.33 -37.25
N PRO A 126 29.87 -60.42 -36.64
CA PRO A 126 30.53 -59.30 -35.97
C PRO A 126 31.44 -58.49 -36.90
N SER A 127 31.04 -57.25 -37.20
CA SER A 127 31.96 -56.17 -37.58
C SER A 127 31.27 -54.81 -37.39
N ALA A 128 31.67 -54.13 -36.31
CA ALA A 128 31.61 -52.69 -35.98
C ALA A 128 30.41 -51.78 -36.38
N CYS A 129 29.99 -50.99 -35.39
CA CYS A 129 29.16 -49.76 -35.39
C CYS A 129 27.62 -49.88 -35.47
N LEU A 130 26.97 -49.65 -34.32
CA LEU A 130 25.59 -49.15 -34.17
C LEU A 130 25.58 -48.17 -32.98
N SER A 131 25.42 -46.87 -33.23
CA SER A 131 24.84 -45.93 -32.27
C SER A 131 23.37 -45.69 -32.67
N CYS A 132 22.48 -45.60 -31.69
CA CYS A 132 21.08 -45.20 -31.91
C CYS A 132 20.82 -43.95 -31.06
N GLU A 133 20.51 -42.82 -31.70
CA GLU A 133 20.06 -41.60 -31.04
C GLU A 133 18.54 -41.45 -31.21
N TYR A 134 17.84 -41.08 -30.13
CA TYR A 134 16.41 -40.79 -30.13
C TYR A 134 16.15 -39.38 -29.57
N THR A 135 15.50 -38.52 -30.37
CA THR A 135 15.04 -37.21 -29.92
C THR A 135 13.51 -37.21 -29.78
N LEU A 136 13.00 -36.95 -28.58
CA LEU A 136 11.56 -36.95 -28.29
C LEU A 136 11.08 -35.54 -27.92
N VAL A 137 10.17 -34.99 -28.73
CA VAL A 137 9.56 -33.66 -28.49
C VAL A 137 8.09 -33.86 -28.13
N SER A 138 7.73 -33.58 -26.87
CA SER A 138 6.34 -33.59 -26.41
C SER A 138 5.85 -32.15 -26.23
N ILE A 139 4.85 -31.73 -27.02
CA ILE A 139 4.18 -30.44 -26.85
C ILE A 139 2.85 -30.70 -26.13
N ILE A 140 2.76 -30.30 -24.86
CA ILE A 140 1.52 -30.35 -24.07
C ILE A 140 0.91 -28.96 -24.08
N THR A 141 -0.27 -28.81 -24.69
CA THR A 141 -1.05 -27.56 -24.63
C THR A 141 -1.90 -27.52 -23.35
N PRO A 142 -2.11 -26.34 -22.72
CA PRO A 142 -2.88 -26.25 -21.48
C PRO A 142 -4.35 -26.68 -21.68
N LEU A 143 -4.93 -27.32 -20.67
CA LEU A 143 -6.37 -27.51 -20.58
C LEU A 143 -7.05 -26.13 -20.44
N VAL A 144 -7.79 -25.71 -21.47
CA VAL A 144 -8.67 -24.55 -21.38
C VAL A 144 -9.86 -24.92 -20.50
N GLN A 145 -10.01 -24.26 -19.34
CA GLN A 145 -11.23 -24.39 -18.54
C GLN A 145 -12.43 -23.80 -19.28
N PRO A 146 -13.65 -24.34 -19.11
CA PRO A 146 -14.84 -23.86 -19.81
C PRO A 146 -15.16 -22.40 -19.47
N THR A 147 -15.48 -21.61 -20.50
CA THR A 147 -15.97 -20.23 -20.36
C THR A 147 -17.44 -20.27 -19.95
N TYR A 148 -17.78 -19.73 -18.78
CA TYR A 148 -19.18 -19.63 -18.32
C TYR A 148 -19.70 -18.20 -18.53
N VAL A 149 -20.77 -18.06 -19.31
CA VAL A 149 -21.52 -16.81 -19.42
C VAL A 149 -22.75 -16.91 -18.53
N PHE A 150 -22.83 -16.08 -17.49
CA PHE A 150 -23.98 -16.03 -16.58
C PHE A 150 -24.75 -14.72 -16.79
N GLU A 151 -26.08 -14.80 -16.91
CA GLU A 151 -26.93 -13.62 -16.77
C GLU A 151 -26.87 -13.09 -15.32
N SER A 152 -26.85 -11.77 -15.23
CA SER A 152 -26.23 -10.91 -14.21
C SER A 152 -26.73 -11.04 -12.75
N SER A 153 -27.79 -11.81 -12.49
CA SER A 153 -28.42 -11.87 -11.16
C SER A 153 -28.16 -13.16 -10.36
N LEU A 154 -27.62 -14.22 -10.98
CA LEU A 154 -27.30 -15.49 -10.26
C LEU A 154 -25.80 -15.79 -10.10
N ALA A 155 -24.90 -15.08 -10.80
CA ALA A 155 -23.45 -15.34 -10.75
C ALA A 155 -22.84 -15.23 -9.33
N ARG A 156 -23.37 -14.32 -8.49
CA ARG A 156 -22.78 -14.02 -7.16
C ARG A 156 -22.95 -15.13 -6.11
N ARG A 157 -23.90 -16.05 -6.27
CA ARG A 157 -24.07 -17.18 -5.32
C ARG A 157 -23.26 -18.42 -5.68
N TYR A 158 -22.88 -18.60 -6.95
CA TYR A 158 -22.21 -19.82 -7.42
C TYR A 158 -20.68 -19.75 -7.37
N GLN A 159 -20.09 -18.57 -7.18
CA GLN A 159 -18.63 -18.36 -7.06
C GLN A 159 -18.01 -19.04 -5.82
N LYS A 160 -18.81 -19.47 -4.82
CA LYS A 160 -18.33 -19.98 -3.53
C LYS A 160 -18.02 -21.49 -3.45
N GLN A 161 -18.23 -22.29 -4.50
CA GLN A 161 -18.22 -23.77 -4.38
C GLN A 161 -17.34 -24.57 -5.37
N LEU A 162 -16.52 -23.94 -6.22
CA LEU A 162 -15.72 -24.62 -7.26
C LEU A 162 -14.24 -24.91 -6.90
N HIS A 163 -13.83 -24.75 -5.64
CA HIS A 163 -12.41 -24.76 -5.23
C HIS A 163 -11.69 -26.13 -5.12
N HIS A 164 -12.25 -27.25 -5.62
CA HIS A 164 -11.58 -28.56 -5.50
C HIS A 164 -11.60 -29.41 -6.77
N THR A 165 -10.62 -29.17 -7.64
CA THR A 165 -10.16 -30.12 -8.68
C THR A 165 -8.65 -29.95 -8.90
N GLN A 166 -7.85 -30.96 -8.53
CA GLN A 166 -6.41 -31.05 -8.83
C GLN A 166 -6.18 -32.09 -9.93
N CYS A 167 -5.42 -31.76 -10.98
CA CYS A 167 -4.93 -32.69 -12.00
C CYS A 167 -3.43 -32.96 -11.77
N ALA A 168 -3.00 -34.22 -11.88
CA ALA A 168 -1.59 -34.63 -11.79
C ALA A 168 -1.15 -35.32 -13.10
N ILE A 169 0.09 -35.07 -13.54
CA ILE A 169 0.72 -35.71 -14.72
C ILE A 169 1.95 -36.51 -14.23
N CYS A 170 2.07 -37.77 -14.65
CA CYS A 170 3.21 -38.65 -14.33
C CYS A 170 3.79 -39.28 -15.62
N VAL A 171 5.12 -39.32 -15.75
CA VAL A 171 5.84 -39.90 -16.92
C VAL A 171 6.75 -41.04 -16.47
N PHE A 172 6.70 -42.19 -17.16
CA PHE A 172 7.52 -43.38 -16.88
C PHE A 172 8.23 -43.89 -18.14
N ILE A 173 9.52 -44.23 -18.05
CA ILE A 173 10.36 -44.74 -19.17
C ILE A 173 10.86 -46.15 -18.83
N ILE A 174 10.70 -47.12 -19.76
CA ILE A 174 11.17 -48.51 -19.62
C ILE A 174 11.93 -48.92 -20.90
N SER A 175 13.19 -49.39 -20.79
CA SER A 175 13.99 -49.85 -21.94
C SER A 175 14.55 -51.28 -21.76
N SER A 176 14.67 -52.02 -22.87
CA SER A 176 15.20 -53.40 -22.92
C SER A 176 16.03 -53.64 -24.19
N CYS A 177 17.25 -54.16 -24.05
CA CYS A 177 18.14 -54.50 -25.17
C CYS A 177 18.57 -55.97 -25.06
N THR A 178 18.30 -56.79 -26.08
CA THR A 178 18.63 -58.22 -26.06
C THR A 178 19.44 -58.63 -27.30
N THR A 179 20.66 -59.15 -27.10
CA THR A 179 21.49 -59.78 -28.14
C THR A 179 21.56 -61.29 -27.94
N ARG A 180 21.56 -62.07 -29.03
CA ARG A 180 21.80 -63.53 -29.01
C ARG A 180 23.18 -63.85 -29.59
N SER A 181 24.26 -63.48 -28.89
CA SER A 181 25.62 -64.07 -28.97
C SER A 181 26.56 -63.33 -28.01
N ALA A 182 27.65 -64.00 -27.61
CA ALA A 182 28.53 -63.78 -26.45
C ALA A 182 28.94 -62.32 -26.06
N PRO A 183 29.35 -62.08 -24.79
CA PRO A 183 29.34 -60.77 -24.17
C PRO A 183 30.61 -59.98 -24.48
N SER A 184 30.52 -58.95 -25.31
CA SER A 184 31.41 -57.77 -25.25
C SER A 184 30.90 -56.67 -26.19
N ALA A 185 30.84 -55.45 -25.65
CA ALA A 185 30.58 -54.17 -26.31
C ALA A 185 29.13 -53.89 -26.82
N CYS A 186 28.31 -53.30 -25.95
CA CYS A 186 27.33 -52.27 -26.34
C CYS A 186 27.69 -51.02 -25.52
N LEU A 187 28.17 -49.96 -26.19
CA LEU A 187 28.38 -48.64 -25.59
C LEU A 187 27.09 -47.81 -25.76
N SER A 188 26.61 -47.24 -24.65
CA SER A 188 25.67 -46.11 -24.46
C SER A 188 24.46 -45.93 -25.41
N CYS A 189 23.26 -45.82 -24.82
CA CYS A 189 22.13 -45.11 -25.42
C CYS A 189 21.99 -43.74 -24.74
N GLU A 190 22.03 -42.64 -25.49
CA GLU A 190 21.72 -41.29 -25.00
C GLU A 190 20.27 -40.90 -25.38
N TYR A 191 19.59 -40.16 -24.50
CA TYR A 191 18.25 -39.63 -24.72
C TYR A 191 18.22 -38.15 -24.35
N THR A 192 17.64 -37.32 -25.22
CA THR A 192 17.39 -35.90 -24.93
C THR A 192 15.89 -35.67 -24.76
N LEU A 193 15.47 -35.22 -23.57
CA LEU A 193 14.07 -34.91 -23.27
C LEU A 193 13.86 -33.39 -23.25
N VAL A 194 13.01 -32.87 -24.15
CA VAL A 194 12.59 -31.46 -24.13
C VAL A 194 11.15 -31.39 -23.62
N SER A 195 10.97 -30.91 -22.38
CA SER A 195 9.65 -30.64 -21.79
C SER A 195 9.42 -29.13 -21.71
N ILE A 196 8.39 -28.62 -22.41
CA ILE A 196 7.92 -27.24 -22.27
C ILE A 196 6.74 -27.27 -21.29
N ILE A 197 6.97 -26.93 -20.02
CA ILE A 197 5.91 -26.74 -19.02
C ILE A 197 5.68 -25.23 -18.91
N THR A 198 4.53 -24.75 -19.38
CA THR A 198 4.07 -23.39 -19.10
C THR A 198 3.39 -23.35 -17.72
N PRO A 199 3.60 -22.30 -16.90
CA PRO A 199 2.96 -22.20 -15.59
C PRO A 199 1.43 -22.14 -15.71
N LEU A 200 0.74 -22.73 -14.72
CA LEU A 200 -0.71 -22.63 -14.56
C LEU A 200 -1.11 -21.16 -14.42
N VAL A 201 -1.82 -20.64 -15.42
CA VAL A 201 -2.46 -19.32 -15.38
C VAL A 201 -3.58 -19.38 -14.33
N GLN A 202 -3.41 -18.69 -13.21
CA GLN A 202 -4.51 -18.39 -12.28
C GLN A 202 -5.62 -17.64 -13.03
N PRO A 203 -6.90 -17.77 -12.65
CA PRO A 203 -7.98 -17.08 -13.34
C PRO A 203 -7.75 -15.56 -13.29
N THR A 204 -7.27 -15.00 -14.38
CA THR A 204 -7.31 -13.57 -14.64
C THR A 204 -8.77 -13.20 -14.83
N TYR A 205 -9.39 -12.63 -13.80
CA TYR A 205 -10.59 -11.84 -14.00
C TYR A 205 -10.19 -10.54 -14.69
N VAL A 206 -10.21 -10.58 -16.02
CA VAL A 206 -10.08 -9.38 -16.84
C VAL A 206 -11.40 -8.63 -16.71
N PHE A 207 -11.42 -7.56 -15.91
CA PHE A 207 -12.31 -6.45 -16.26
C PHE A 207 -11.70 -5.82 -17.51
N GLU A 208 -12.41 -5.93 -18.64
CA GLU A 208 -11.99 -5.31 -19.89
C GLU A 208 -11.86 -3.80 -19.70
N SER A 209 -10.63 -3.33 -19.47
CA SER A 209 -10.32 -1.91 -19.45
C SER A 209 -10.50 -1.30 -20.85
N SER A 210 -10.92 -0.04 -20.92
CA SER A 210 -11.04 0.76 -22.15
C SER A 210 -9.71 0.87 -22.93
N LEU A 211 -8.56 0.63 -22.27
CA LEU A 211 -7.25 0.50 -22.92
C LEU A 211 -7.18 -0.67 -23.90
N ALA A 212 -7.83 -1.80 -23.62
CA ALA A 212 -7.93 -2.91 -24.56
C ALA A 212 -8.78 -2.55 -25.78
N ARG A 213 -9.80 -1.69 -25.61
CA ARG A 213 -10.61 -1.14 -26.72
C ARG A 213 -9.84 -0.11 -27.54
N ARG A 214 -9.06 0.80 -26.93
CA ARG A 214 -8.16 1.71 -27.67
C ARG A 214 -7.09 0.92 -28.40
N TYR A 215 -6.49 -0.09 -27.77
CA TYR A 215 -5.48 -0.93 -28.39
C TYR A 215 -6.09 -1.75 -29.53
N GLN A 216 -7.24 -2.42 -29.38
CA GLN A 216 -7.88 -3.14 -30.49
C GLN A 216 -8.34 -2.20 -31.61
N LYS A 217 -8.86 -1.00 -31.29
CA LYS A 217 -9.31 -0.05 -32.32
C LYS A 217 -8.13 0.57 -33.06
N GLN A 218 -7.05 0.92 -32.36
CA GLN A 218 -5.79 1.31 -32.98
C GLN A 218 -5.23 0.14 -33.78
N LEU A 219 -5.08 -1.05 -33.22
CA LEU A 219 -4.59 -2.26 -33.89
C LEU A 219 -5.43 -2.60 -35.12
N HIS A 220 -6.75 -2.41 -35.10
CA HIS A 220 -7.61 -2.64 -36.27
C HIS A 220 -7.42 -1.56 -37.33
N HIS A 221 -7.26 -0.29 -36.94
CA HIS A 221 -6.88 0.79 -37.87
C HIS A 221 -5.46 0.61 -38.42
N THR A 222 -4.50 0.15 -37.62
CA THR A 222 -3.13 -0.16 -38.05
C THR A 222 -3.12 -1.40 -38.94
N GLN A 223 -3.91 -2.43 -38.63
CA GLN A 223 -4.07 -3.63 -39.47
C GLN A 223 -4.76 -3.31 -40.79
N CYS A 224 -5.77 -2.43 -40.80
CA CYS A 224 -6.38 -1.94 -42.04
C CYS A 224 -5.40 -1.07 -42.84
N ALA A 225 -4.64 -0.19 -42.19
CA ALA A 225 -3.62 0.63 -42.86
C ALA A 225 -2.46 -0.22 -43.39
N ILE A 226 -2.02 -1.22 -42.63
CA ILE A 226 -1.01 -2.21 -43.04
C ILE A 226 -1.58 -3.09 -44.17
N CYS A 227 -2.84 -3.51 -44.14
CA CYS A 227 -3.46 -4.24 -45.24
C CYS A 227 -3.57 -3.38 -46.50
N VAL A 228 -3.96 -2.09 -46.40
CA VAL A 228 -4.00 -1.17 -47.54
C VAL A 228 -2.58 -0.91 -48.06
N PHE A 229 -1.60 -0.76 -47.17
CA PHE A 229 -0.19 -0.60 -47.53
C PHE A 229 0.37 -1.87 -48.17
N ILE A 230 0.08 -3.06 -47.65
CA ILE A 230 0.47 -4.36 -48.23
C ILE A 230 -0.22 -4.55 -49.57
N ILE A 231 -1.50 -4.21 -49.74
CA ILE A 231 -2.20 -4.30 -51.03
C ILE A 231 -1.59 -3.31 -52.03
N ALA A 232 -1.24 -2.10 -51.61
CA ALA A 232 -0.56 -1.12 -52.45
C ALA A 232 0.85 -1.57 -52.82
N VAL A 233 1.63 -2.11 -51.86
CA VAL A 233 2.97 -2.66 -52.07
C VAL A 233 2.92 -3.91 -52.92
N LEU A 234 1.93 -4.79 -52.76
CA LEU A 234 1.72 -5.96 -53.62
C LEU A 234 1.25 -5.54 -55.02
N GLY A 235 0.46 -4.48 -55.15
CA GLY A 235 0.07 -3.91 -56.44
C GLY A 235 1.26 -3.27 -57.17
N VAL A 236 2.10 -2.52 -56.46
CA VAL A 236 3.35 -1.97 -56.98
C VAL A 236 4.35 -3.07 -57.26
N ALA A 237 4.48 -4.07 -56.38
CA ALA A 237 5.35 -5.22 -56.58
C ALA A 237 4.88 -6.07 -57.77
N LEU A 238 3.58 -6.22 -58.02
CA LEU A 238 3.07 -6.89 -59.22
C LEU A 238 3.41 -6.10 -60.48
N LEU A 239 3.26 -4.76 -60.46
CA LEU A 239 3.65 -3.88 -61.57
C LEU A 239 5.17 -3.85 -61.81
N VAL A 240 5.95 -3.88 -60.74
CA VAL A 240 7.42 -3.98 -60.78
C VAL A 240 7.84 -5.38 -61.23
N THR A 241 7.18 -6.46 -60.80
CA THR A 241 7.48 -7.85 -61.19
C THR A 241 7.12 -8.10 -62.67
N ILE A 242 6.08 -7.45 -63.19
CA ILE A 242 5.76 -7.44 -64.63
C ILE A 242 6.80 -6.61 -65.42
N SER A 243 7.34 -5.55 -64.83
CA SER A 243 8.39 -4.71 -65.45
C SER A 243 9.81 -5.31 -65.31
N TYR A 244 10.04 -6.17 -64.32
CA TYR A 244 11.35 -6.72 -63.96
C TYR A 244 11.60 -8.11 -64.59
N ASN A 245 10.55 -8.85 -64.96
CA ASN A 245 10.67 -10.08 -65.76
C ASN A 245 11.05 -9.82 -67.25
N LEU A 246 11.33 -8.57 -67.63
CA LEU A 246 11.82 -8.16 -68.95
C LEU A 246 13.32 -7.78 -68.97
N SER A 247 14.04 -7.95 -67.86
CA SER A 247 15.45 -7.60 -67.77
C SER A 247 16.22 -8.72 -67.07
N GLN A 248 16.74 -9.63 -67.89
CA GLN A 248 17.57 -10.75 -67.48
C GLN A 248 18.94 -10.32 -66.95
N ASP A 249 19.48 -11.21 -66.11
CA ASP A 249 20.89 -11.58 -65.96
C ASP A 249 21.86 -10.71 -65.13
N GLN A 250 22.51 -11.42 -64.18
CA GLN A 250 23.96 -11.51 -63.91
C GLN A 250 24.56 -11.01 -62.57
N PHE A 251 25.34 -11.94 -61.96
CA PHE A 251 26.53 -11.86 -61.07
C PHE A 251 26.44 -11.75 -59.51
N ASP A 252 26.74 -12.88 -58.86
CA ASP A 252 27.85 -13.26 -57.94
C ASP A 252 28.35 -12.41 -56.74
N ASP A 253 28.62 -13.19 -55.66
CA ASP A 253 29.76 -13.20 -54.72
C ASP A 253 29.86 -12.31 -53.44
N ASP A 254 29.77 -13.01 -52.29
CA ASP A 254 30.84 -13.31 -51.31
C ASP A 254 31.08 -12.50 -50.00
N ASN A 255 31.32 -13.30 -48.95
CA ASN A 255 32.22 -13.18 -47.78
C ASN A 255 31.91 -12.43 -46.45
N SER A 256 31.78 -13.26 -45.39
CA SER A 256 32.50 -13.33 -44.09
C SER A 256 32.74 -12.09 -43.19
N THR A 257 32.49 -12.18 -41.88
CA THR A 257 33.46 -12.54 -40.80
C THR A 257 32.91 -12.25 -39.39
N GLU A 258 32.97 -13.26 -38.51
CA GLU A 258 33.04 -13.18 -37.02
C GLU A 258 34.49 -12.79 -36.60
N PRO A 259 34.85 -12.35 -35.35
CA PRO A 259 34.65 -13.16 -34.11
C PRO A 259 34.75 -12.48 -32.70
N ASN A 260 34.59 -13.35 -31.69
CA ASN A 260 35.27 -13.43 -30.37
C ASN A 260 34.67 -12.85 -29.06
N GLU A 261 34.31 -13.82 -28.21
CA GLU A 261 34.18 -13.94 -26.75
C GLU A 261 35.42 -13.49 -25.92
N PRO A 262 35.36 -13.25 -24.57
CA PRO A 262 35.23 -14.35 -23.58
C PRO A 262 34.60 -14.05 -22.19
N ALA A 263 34.42 -15.16 -21.45
CA ALA A 263 33.67 -15.41 -20.20
C ALA A 263 34.42 -15.19 -18.85
N LEU A 264 33.65 -15.25 -17.73
CA LEU A 264 33.88 -15.93 -16.41
C LEU A 264 33.07 -15.25 -15.26
N PRO A 265 32.89 -15.83 -14.04
CA PRO A 265 32.15 -17.05 -13.64
C PRO A 265 31.15 -16.80 -12.47
N LEU A 266 30.28 -17.77 -12.15
CA LEU A 266 29.36 -17.74 -10.98
C LEU A 266 29.74 -18.77 -9.92
N PHE A 267 29.70 -18.36 -8.64
CA PHE A 267 29.91 -19.16 -7.43
C PHE A 267 28.57 -19.60 -6.81
N GLU A 268 28.48 -20.88 -6.43
CA GLU A 268 27.40 -21.47 -5.61
C GLU A 268 27.59 -21.15 -4.11
N ASN A 269 26.49 -21.12 -3.33
CA ASN A 269 26.57 -21.45 -1.91
C ASN A 269 25.27 -22.00 -1.29
N ASN A 270 25.49 -22.95 -0.37
CA ASN A 270 24.57 -23.86 0.31
C ASN A 270 23.74 -23.21 1.44
N LEU A 271 22.49 -23.68 1.57
CA LEU A 271 21.61 -23.47 2.73
C LEU A 271 21.73 -24.63 3.73
N THR A 272 22.00 -24.33 5.01
CA THR A 272 21.82 -25.29 6.12
C THR A 272 20.84 -24.74 7.15
N MET A 273 19.86 -25.58 7.50
CA MET A 273 18.83 -25.36 8.51
C MET A 273 19.30 -25.74 9.92
N LEU A 274 18.82 -25.03 10.95
CA LEU A 274 18.94 -25.42 12.36
C LEU A 274 17.60 -25.28 13.13
N LYS A 275 17.36 -26.22 14.05
CA LYS A 275 16.10 -26.51 14.78
C LYS A 275 16.02 -25.89 16.21
N MET A 276 14.84 -25.34 16.53
CA MET A 276 13.93 -25.36 17.72
C MET A 276 14.33 -25.15 19.23
N SER A 277 13.57 -24.21 19.87
CA SER A 277 12.94 -24.12 21.24
C SER A 277 13.73 -23.77 22.54
N PRO A 278 13.09 -23.30 23.66
CA PRO A 278 12.17 -22.16 23.86
C PRO A 278 12.65 -21.18 24.97
N GLY A 279 12.18 -19.93 24.91
CA GLY A 279 12.40 -18.90 25.93
C GLY A 279 12.45 -17.53 25.26
N MET A 280 11.43 -16.68 25.49
CA MET A 280 11.39 -15.30 25.00
C MET A 280 12.55 -14.53 25.60
N LYS A 281 13.68 -14.53 24.90
CA LYS A 281 14.62 -13.42 24.94
C LYS A 281 14.18 -12.42 23.87
N PRO A 282 14.39 -11.10 24.06
CA PRO A 282 14.47 -10.21 22.91
C PRO A 282 15.41 -10.85 21.88
N ARG A 283 15.22 -10.55 20.58
CA ARG A 283 16.23 -10.91 19.55
C ARG A 283 17.61 -10.78 20.19
N PRO A 284 18.51 -11.76 20.09
CA PRO A 284 19.84 -11.60 20.69
C PRO A 284 20.32 -10.22 20.23
N ALA A 285 20.63 -9.35 21.19
CA ALA A 285 21.33 -8.12 20.87
C ALA A 285 22.43 -8.57 19.91
N PHE A 286 22.45 -8.02 18.69
CA PHE A 286 23.61 -8.18 17.83
C PHE A 286 24.82 -7.93 18.72
N PRO A 287 25.84 -8.81 18.69
CA PRO A 287 26.91 -8.78 19.66
C PRO A 287 27.36 -7.32 19.86
N ARG A 288 27.47 -6.87 21.11
CA ARG A 288 27.75 -5.45 21.49
C ARG A 288 29.03 -4.86 20.83
N ASN A 289 29.73 -5.65 20.03
CA ASN A 289 30.96 -5.37 19.31
C ASN A 289 30.83 -5.53 17.78
N VAL A 290 29.63 -5.48 17.17
CA VAL A 290 29.56 -5.26 15.71
C VAL A 290 30.16 -3.89 15.47
N THR A 291 31.34 -3.85 14.86
CA THR A 291 31.94 -2.58 14.43
C THR A 291 31.26 -2.14 13.14
N LEU A 292 31.23 -0.84 12.84
CA LEU A 292 30.69 -0.28 11.57
C LEU A 292 31.17 -1.04 10.30
N LYS A 293 32.32 -1.74 10.38
CA LYS A 293 32.88 -2.59 9.32
C LYS A 293 32.14 -3.91 9.04
N GLU A 294 31.27 -4.36 9.94
CA GLU A 294 30.54 -5.64 9.84
C GLU A 294 29.09 -5.47 9.36
N MET A 295 28.67 -4.23 9.06
CA MET A 295 27.32 -3.96 8.57
C MET A 295 27.17 -4.37 7.10
N PRO A 296 25.96 -4.82 6.67
CA PRO A 296 25.71 -5.16 5.28
C PRO A 296 26.10 -3.99 4.34
N PRO A 297 26.78 -4.25 3.21
CA PRO A 297 27.14 -3.21 2.23
C PRO A 297 25.95 -2.34 1.78
N ALA A 298 24.74 -2.90 1.79
CA ALA A 298 23.49 -2.19 1.47
C ALA A 298 23.14 -1.05 2.45
N LEU A 299 23.73 -1.01 3.65
CA LEU A 299 23.57 0.09 4.61
C LEU A 299 24.65 1.16 4.51
N GLN A 300 25.73 0.91 3.77
CA GLN A 300 26.86 1.83 3.69
C GLN A 300 26.43 3.26 3.27
N PRO A 301 25.56 3.45 2.25
CA PRO A 301 25.11 4.79 1.88
C PRO A 301 24.41 5.53 3.03
N LEU A 302 23.66 4.80 3.88
CA LEU A 302 22.97 5.36 5.03
C LEU A 302 23.96 5.73 6.15
N LEU A 303 25.01 4.93 6.35
CA LEU A 303 26.04 5.15 7.37
C LEU A 303 27.01 6.28 7.02
N ASP A 304 27.20 6.56 5.73
CA ASP A 304 28.07 7.63 5.25
C ASP A 304 27.45 9.03 5.43
N LEU A 305 26.14 9.10 5.67
CA LEU A 305 25.43 10.36 5.94
C LEU A 305 25.66 10.84 7.37
N LYS A 306 25.64 12.16 7.55
CA LYS A 306 25.61 12.78 8.87
C LYS A 306 24.16 12.86 9.37
N TRP A 307 23.89 12.28 10.53
CA TRP A 307 22.56 12.23 11.13
C TRP A 307 22.45 13.11 12.39
N PRO A 308 21.29 13.75 12.66
CA PRO A 308 20.14 13.91 11.74
C PRO A 308 20.53 14.60 10.44
N LEU A 309 19.83 14.29 9.34
CA LEU A 309 20.20 14.76 8.01
C LEU A 309 20.17 16.29 7.94
N GLU A 310 21.23 16.89 7.43
CA GLU A 310 21.30 18.34 7.29
C GLU A 310 20.31 18.80 6.21
N ALA A 311 19.36 19.64 6.59
CA ALA A 311 18.47 20.28 5.64
C ALA A 311 19.27 21.20 4.72
N GLN A 312 18.86 21.30 3.46
CA GLN A 312 19.40 22.33 2.58
C GLN A 312 18.97 23.70 3.10
N PRO A 313 19.89 24.67 3.18
CA PRO A 313 19.56 26.01 3.67
C PRO A 313 18.52 26.65 2.75
N ALA A 314 17.67 27.51 3.33
CA ALA A 314 16.74 28.30 2.55
C ALA A 314 17.52 29.09 1.48
N ALA A 315 17.01 29.09 0.25
CA ALA A 315 17.63 29.85 -0.83
C ALA A 315 17.67 31.35 -0.44
N PRO A 316 18.76 32.07 -0.78
CA PRO A 316 18.80 33.50 -0.54
C PRO A 316 17.72 34.19 -1.39
N TRP A 317 17.23 35.33 -0.90
CA TRP A 317 16.25 36.15 -1.61
C TRP A 317 16.70 36.41 -3.05
N ALA A 318 15.80 36.16 -3.99
CA ALA A 318 16.14 36.18 -5.41
C ALA A 318 16.29 37.59 -6.00
N ASN A 319 15.69 38.59 -5.36
CA ASN A 319 15.74 39.99 -5.79
C ASN A 319 16.66 40.81 -4.86
N ALA A 320 16.99 42.03 -5.26
CA ALA A 320 17.60 43.00 -4.34
C ALA A 320 16.65 43.28 -3.16
N ASP A 321 17.22 43.69 -2.01
CA ASP A 321 16.43 44.04 -0.84
C ASP A 321 15.40 45.13 -1.20
N PRO A 322 14.09 44.85 -1.08
CA PRO A 322 13.07 45.78 -1.48
C PRO A 322 13.08 47.00 -0.56
N SER A 323 12.93 48.18 -1.17
CA SER A 323 12.77 49.43 -0.42
C SER A 323 11.52 49.39 0.45
N LYS A 324 11.49 50.20 1.51
CA LYS A 324 10.30 50.34 2.38
C LYS A 324 9.03 50.70 1.60
N ALA A 325 9.16 51.48 0.52
CA ALA A 325 8.03 51.84 -0.34
C ALA A 325 7.52 50.64 -1.16
N GLN A 326 8.41 49.80 -1.69
CA GLN A 326 8.04 48.56 -2.39
C GLN A 326 7.34 47.58 -1.44
N ILE A 327 7.88 47.39 -0.23
CA ILE A 327 7.25 46.55 0.80
C ILE A 327 5.84 47.09 1.13
N ALA A 328 5.71 48.40 1.39
CA ALA A 328 4.41 49.00 1.70
C ALA A 328 3.38 48.82 0.58
N SER A 329 3.80 48.96 -0.68
CA SER A 329 2.95 48.73 -1.86
C SER A 329 2.50 47.26 -1.96
N ALA A 330 3.43 46.32 -1.82
CA ALA A 330 3.13 44.89 -1.86
C ALA A 330 2.21 44.45 -0.71
N VAL A 331 2.40 45.01 0.48
CA VAL A 331 1.54 44.77 1.65
C VAL A 331 0.11 45.29 1.41
N LEU A 332 -0.03 46.44 0.75
CA LEU A 332 -1.34 46.98 0.38
C LEU A 332 -2.07 46.05 -0.60
N GLU A 333 -1.34 45.51 -1.59
CA GLU A 333 -1.86 44.54 -2.56
C GLU A 333 -2.30 43.23 -1.87
N GLY A 334 -1.48 42.69 -0.97
CA GLY A 334 -1.85 41.51 -0.18
C GLY A 334 -3.13 41.72 0.64
N LYS A 335 -3.25 42.86 1.33
CA LYS A 335 -4.47 43.22 2.09
C LYS A 335 -5.69 43.38 1.19
N ALA A 336 -5.52 43.94 -0.01
CA ALA A 336 -6.60 44.04 -0.99
C ALA A 336 -7.05 42.65 -1.48
N ALA A 337 -6.10 41.75 -1.75
CA ALA A 337 -6.40 40.38 -2.17
C ALA A 337 -7.18 39.59 -1.10
N LEU A 338 -6.80 39.70 0.18
CA LEU A 338 -7.57 39.07 1.27
C LEU A 338 -9.00 39.60 1.35
N LYS A 339 -9.20 40.91 1.16
CA LYS A 339 -10.55 41.50 1.13
C LYS A 339 -11.40 40.93 -0.01
N GLU A 340 -10.81 40.69 -1.18
CA GLU A 340 -11.51 40.03 -2.29
C GLU A 340 -11.76 38.54 -2.00
N LEU A 341 -10.79 37.83 -1.42
CA LEU A 341 -10.95 36.44 -1.00
C LEU A 341 -12.14 36.28 -0.05
N THR A 342 -12.24 37.10 0.98
CA THR A 342 -13.38 37.08 1.91
C THR A 342 -14.71 37.31 1.18
N LYS A 343 -14.76 38.24 0.23
CA LYS A 343 -15.98 38.46 -0.59
C LYS A 343 -16.35 37.23 -1.42
N VAL A 344 -15.37 36.51 -1.96
CA VAL A 344 -15.58 35.25 -2.67
C VAL A 344 -16.14 34.21 -1.71
N GLU A 345 -15.50 34.01 -0.54
CA GLU A 345 -15.92 33.06 0.49
C GLU A 345 -17.39 33.29 0.93
N TRP A 346 -17.81 34.55 1.12
CA TRP A 346 -19.19 34.89 1.50
C TRP A 346 -20.24 34.58 0.42
N LYS A 347 -19.85 34.58 -0.85
CA LYS A 347 -20.75 34.34 -1.99
C LYS A 347 -20.81 32.89 -2.41
N ARG A 348 -19.87 32.07 -1.95
CA ARG A 348 -19.78 30.66 -2.31
C ARG A 348 -20.68 29.81 -1.41
N ARG A 349 -21.17 28.73 -2.00
CA ARG A 349 -21.92 27.68 -1.29
C ARG A 349 -20.95 26.59 -0.84
N PRO A 350 -21.07 26.10 0.40
CA PRO A 350 -20.21 25.03 0.90
C PRO A 350 -20.55 23.69 0.23
N LEU A 351 -19.64 22.72 0.32
CA LEU A 351 -19.92 21.35 -0.08
C LEU A 351 -21.05 20.74 0.75
N ASP A 352 -21.92 19.99 0.09
CA ASP A 352 -22.95 19.20 0.76
C ASP A 352 -22.32 18.21 1.77
N MET A 353 -22.85 18.22 3.00
CA MET A 353 -22.32 17.45 4.15
C MET A 353 -22.24 15.94 3.91
N ASN A 354 -23.08 15.41 3.04
CA ASN A 354 -23.19 13.97 2.82
C ASN A 354 -22.29 13.43 1.70
N THR A 355 -21.45 14.26 1.09
CA THR A 355 -20.55 13.86 0.00
C THR A 355 -19.24 13.23 0.50
N PRO A 356 -18.62 12.32 -0.28
CA PRO A 356 -17.26 11.82 -0.02
C PRO A 356 -16.22 12.95 0.09
N ALA A 357 -16.36 14.01 -0.72
CA ALA A 357 -15.51 15.21 -0.66
C ALA A 357 -15.59 15.94 0.68
N ASN A 358 -16.81 16.11 1.24
CA ASN A 358 -16.98 16.70 2.56
C ASN A 358 -16.35 15.82 3.65
N ARG A 359 -16.54 14.50 3.57
CA ARG A 359 -15.87 13.52 4.45
C ARG A 359 -14.35 13.61 4.39
N ALA A 360 -13.76 13.77 3.20
CA ALA A 360 -12.32 13.95 3.05
C ALA A 360 -11.83 15.26 3.69
N GLN A 361 -12.56 16.37 3.52
CA GLN A 361 -12.23 17.62 4.19
C GLN A 361 -12.46 17.59 5.71
N ARG A 362 -13.32 16.67 6.20
CA ARG A 362 -13.48 16.38 7.62
C ARG A 362 -12.35 15.50 8.17
N ALA A 363 -11.90 14.51 7.41
CA ALA A 363 -10.72 13.69 7.73
C ALA A 363 -9.41 14.52 7.73
N ALA A 364 -9.45 15.75 7.21
CA ALA A 364 -8.40 16.76 7.38
C ALA A 364 -8.99 18.02 8.06
N ALA A 365 -9.71 17.82 9.17
CA ALA A 365 -10.34 18.89 9.94
C ALA A 365 -9.34 19.99 10.28
N THR A 366 -9.84 21.22 10.32
CA THR A 366 -9.02 22.40 10.58
C THR A 366 -9.65 23.16 11.73
N SER A 367 -8.86 23.35 12.78
CA SER A 367 -9.28 24.08 13.97
C SER A 367 -9.56 25.55 13.62
N ALA A 368 -10.49 26.15 14.36
CA ALA A 368 -10.94 27.53 14.11
C ALA A 368 -9.79 28.56 14.22
N GLU A 369 -8.77 28.26 15.03
CA GLU A 369 -7.59 29.11 15.24
C GLU A 369 -6.66 29.19 14.03
N VAL A 370 -6.82 28.30 13.03
CA VAL A 370 -5.97 28.32 11.83
C VAL A 370 -6.35 29.40 10.84
N LYS A 371 -7.65 29.72 10.67
CA LYS A 371 -8.09 30.66 9.62
C LYS A 371 -7.37 32.02 9.72
N PRO A 372 -7.19 32.64 10.91
CA PRO A 372 -6.40 33.87 11.03
C PRO A 372 -4.93 33.72 10.60
N LEU A 373 -4.29 32.57 10.91
CA LEU A 373 -2.91 32.29 10.48
C LEU A 373 -2.83 32.12 8.96
N ALA A 374 -3.80 31.39 8.39
CA ALA A 374 -3.92 31.16 6.96
C ALA A 374 -4.15 32.47 6.19
N ASP A 375 -5.02 33.34 6.70
CA ASP A 375 -5.30 34.64 6.08
C ASP A 375 -4.07 35.55 6.10
N ALA A 376 -3.32 35.57 7.22
CA ALA A 376 -2.05 36.30 7.30
C ALA A 376 -1.01 35.74 6.31
N ALA A 377 -0.87 34.41 6.23
CA ALA A 377 0.06 33.76 5.31
C ALA A 377 -0.32 33.99 3.84
N TYR A 378 -1.61 33.92 3.50
CA TYR A 378 -2.12 34.23 2.16
C TYR A 378 -1.79 35.67 1.76
N THR A 379 -1.95 36.64 2.68
CA THR A 379 -1.56 38.04 2.39
C THR A 379 -0.07 38.21 2.15
N ALA A 380 0.77 37.49 2.89
CA ALA A 380 2.23 37.50 2.71
C ALA A 380 2.65 36.83 1.39
N GLU A 381 1.95 35.76 0.99
CA GLU A 381 2.17 35.07 -0.30
C GLU A 381 1.88 36.02 -1.48
N VAL A 382 0.73 36.71 -1.46
CA VAL A 382 0.38 37.68 -2.52
C VAL A 382 1.36 38.85 -2.56
N ALA A 383 1.76 39.38 -1.39
CA ALA A 383 2.76 40.43 -1.33
C ALA A 383 4.14 39.95 -1.85
N THR A 384 4.51 38.69 -1.59
CA THR A 384 5.73 38.09 -2.16
C THR A 384 5.66 38.07 -3.68
N LYS A 385 4.53 37.66 -4.27
CA LYS A 385 4.32 37.70 -5.73
C LYS A 385 4.49 39.12 -6.29
N ALA A 386 3.94 40.12 -5.62
CA ALA A 386 4.09 41.53 -6.03
C ALA A 386 5.56 42.00 -5.98
N LEU A 387 6.34 41.59 -4.97
CA LEU A 387 7.76 41.92 -4.84
C LEU A 387 8.65 41.19 -5.86
N MET A 388 8.23 40.00 -6.29
CA MET A 388 8.94 39.19 -7.30
C MET A 388 8.49 39.49 -8.73
N ASN A 389 7.51 40.38 -8.93
CA ASN A 389 7.00 40.69 -10.25
C ASN A 389 8.11 41.16 -11.20
N GLY A 390 8.22 40.53 -12.37
CA GLY A 390 9.26 40.79 -13.37
C GLY A 390 10.62 40.14 -13.09
N THR A 391 10.75 39.31 -12.03
CA THR A 391 11.94 38.50 -11.76
C THR A 391 11.66 37.05 -12.13
N ASP A 392 12.49 36.45 -12.98
CA ASP A 392 12.38 35.01 -13.28
C ASP A 392 13.05 34.18 -12.18
N ILE A 393 12.20 33.57 -11.35
CA ILE A 393 12.59 32.73 -10.21
C ILE A 393 12.02 31.32 -10.31
N SER A 394 11.33 31.01 -11.41
CA SER A 394 10.58 29.76 -11.61
C SER A 394 11.49 28.53 -11.59
N LEU A 395 12.66 28.63 -12.21
CA LEU A 395 13.65 27.56 -12.32
C LEU A 395 14.72 27.60 -11.23
N ARG A 396 14.63 28.56 -10.30
CA ARG A 396 15.63 28.73 -9.23
C ARG A 396 15.33 27.75 -8.10
N PRO A 397 16.32 26.99 -7.59
CA PRO A 397 16.14 26.18 -6.38
C PRO A 397 15.64 27.04 -5.20
N GLY A 398 14.52 26.64 -4.60
CA GLY A 398 13.86 27.40 -3.53
C GLY A 398 13.09 28.65 -3.98
N GLY A 399 12.98 28.86 -5.30
CA GLY A 399 12.19 29.91 -5.92
C GLY A 399 12.62 31.31 -5.49
N SER A 400 11.71 32.05 -4.86
CA SER A 400 11.97 33.39 -4.33
C SER A 400 13.01 33.41 -3.21
N GLY A 401 13.20 32.28 -2.50
CA GLY A 401 14.04 32.21 -1.32
C GLY A 401 13.44 32.90 -0.10
N GLN A 402 14.21 32.96 0.99
CA GLN A 402 13.79 33.66 2.21
C GLN A 402 14.04 35.16 2.05
N GLY A 403 12.96 35.93 1.97
CA GLY A 403 12.97 37.38 1.86
C GLY A 403 13.12 38.10 3.20
N PRO A 404 12.96 39.44 3.20
CA PRO A 404 13.03 40.23 4.42
C PRO A 404 11.92 39.87 5.42
N ARG A 405 12.14 40.17 6.69
CA ARG A 405 11.15 39.96 7.75
C ARG A 405 9.88 40.78 7.52
N LEU A 406 8.74 40.21 7.88
CA LEU A 406 7.45 40.88 7.78
C LEU A 406 7.34 42.05 8.77
N ASN A 407 7.97 41.95 9.95
CA ASN A 407 8.07 43.02 10.95
C ASN A 407 6.72 43.72 11.24
N GLY A 408 5.67 42.94 11.49
CA GLY A 408 4.33 43.45 11.78
C GLY A 408 3.55 43.99 10.56
N SER A 409 4.03 43.76 9.34
CA SER A 409 3.29 44.13 8.11
C SER A 409 1.91 43.45 8.04
N PHE A 410 1.83 42.24 8.59
CA PHE A 410 0.64 41.42 8.77
C PHE A 410 0.59 40.90 10.22
N PRO A 411 -0.57 40.41 10.70
CA PRO A 411 -0.64 39.74 12.00
C PRO A 411 0.35 38.57 12.06
N GLU A 412 1.30 38.63 12.98
CA GLU A 412 2.33 37.59 13.15
C GLU A 412 2.05 36.75 14.41
N PRO A 413 2.18 35.42 14.32
CA PRO A 413 2.02 34.54 15.46
C PRO A 413 3.20 34.66 16.45
N PRO A 414 3.03 34.18 17.70
CA PRO A 414 4.05 34.31 18.75
C PRO A 414 5.43 33.75 18.38
N TYR A 415 5.50 32.73 17.52
CA TYR A 415 6.78 32.14 17.08
C TYR A 415 7.58 33.02 16.10
N CYS A 416 7.05 34.17 15.71
CA CYS A 416 7.78 35.20 14.95
C CYS A 416 8.47 36.24 15.83
N LEU A 417 8.27 36.19 17.15
CA LEU A 417 8.95 37.08 18.08
C LEU A 417 10.46 36.81 18.08
N ASP A 418 11.26 37.87 17.95
CA ASP A 418 12.73 37.79 18.03
C ASP A 418 13.22 37.35 19.40
N THR A 419 12.54 37.80 20.45
CA THR A 419 12.83 37.46 21.84
C THR A 419 11.61 36.81 22.47
N PRO A 420 11.52 35.46 22.45
CA PRO A 420 10.40 34.77 23.09
C PRO A 420 10.43 34.98 24.62
N PRO A 421 9.27 34.96 25.28
CA PRO A 421 9.21 35.02 26.73
C PRO A 421 9.92 33.80 27.36
N PRO A 422 10.51 33.95 28.55
CA PRO A 422 11.18 32.84 29.23
C PRO A 422 10.18 31.74 29.58
N CYS A 423 10.61 30.49 29.42
CA CYS A 423 9.80 29.33 29.78
C CYS A 423 9.62 29.19 31.29
N THR A 424 8.39 28.89 31.70
CA THR A 424 8.13 28.41 33.06
C THR A 424 8.49 26.92 33.09
N LEU A 425 9.54 26.57 33.83
CA LEU A 425 9.94 25.17 33.97
C LEU A 425 8.86 24.37 34.70
N SER A 426 8.42 23.29 34.05
CA SER A 426 7.39 22.38 34.55
C SER A 426 7.87 20.94 34.43
N ARG A 427 7.42 20.10 35.37
CA ARG A 427 7.59 18.64 35.33
C ARG A 427 6.85 17.99 34.15
N TYR A 428 5.81 18.64 33.65
CA TYR A 428 4.92 18.12 32.62
C TYR A 428 5.00 18.94 31.35
N ARG A 429 4.78 18.26 30.21
CA ARG A 429 4.65 18.90 28.90
C ARG A 429 3.45 19.84 28.89
N THR A 430 3.58 20.97 28.21
CA THR A 430 2.42 21.75 27.76
C THR A 430 1.60 20.92 26.75
N LEU A 431 0.35 21.33 26.48
CA LEU A 431 -0.49 20.62 25.51
C LEU A 431 -0.14 20.98 24.06
N ASP A 432 0.32 22.21 23.82
CA ASP A 432 0.66 22.72 22.49
C ASP A 432 2.12 22.45 22.08
N GLY A 433 2.92 21.85 22.98
CA GLY A 433 4.33 21.54 22.76
C GLY A 433 5.31 22.68 23.09
N THR A 434 4.81 23.86 23.49
CA THR A 434 5.68 24.99 23.88
C THR A 434 6.63 24.64 25.03
N CYS A 435 7.79 25.26 25.06
CA CYS A 435 8.80 25.04 26.11
C CYS A 435 9.31 23.58 26.24
N ASN A 436 9.13 22.76 25.21
CA ASN A 436 9.92 21.54 25.06
C ASN A 436 11.38 21.93 24.83
N ASN A 437 11.66 22.64 23.74
CA ASN A 437 12.97 23.24 23.49
C ASN A 437 13.09 24.58 24.23
N LEU A 438 14.11 24.75 25.08
CA LEU A 438 14.26 25.97 25.88
C LEU A 438 14.92 27.13 25.11
N GLU A 439 15.62 26.85 24.01
CA GLU A 439 16.24 27.85 23.14
C GLU A 439 15.26 28.35 22.07
N ASN A 440 14.36 27.49 21.60
CA ASN A 440 13.34 27.76 20.58
C ASN A 440 11.92 27.44 21.07
N PRO A 441 11.46 28.06 22.17
CA PRO A 441 10.31 27.59 22.95
C PRO A 441 8.95 27.71 22.30
N LEU A 442 8.82 28.54 21.27
CA LEU A 442 7.57 28.77 20.55
C LEU A 442 7.54 28.09 19.17
N ARG A 443 8.65 27.48 18.72
CA ARG A 443 8.79 27.05 17.32
C ARG A 443 9.09 25.56 17.16
N TYR A 444 10.02 25.02 17.93
CA TYR A 444 10.50 23.65 17.72
C TYR A 444 9.51 22.62 18.26
N GLY A 445 8.82 21.93 17.35
CA GLY A 445 7.84 20.89 17.65
C GLY A 445 6.49 21.40 18.19
N VAL A 446 6.26 22.71 18.17
CA VAL A 446 5.05 23.35 18.68
C VAL A 446 3.91 23.19 17.67
N SER A 447 2.68 23.04 18.16
CA SER A 447 1.49 23.01 17.30
C SER A 447 1.22 24.34 16.60
N LYS A 448 0.52 24.29 15.46
CA LYS A 448 0.13 25.47 14.65
C LYS A 448 1.33 26.27 14.15
N THR A 449 2.44 25.59 13.85
CA THR A 449 3.63 26.15 13.18
C THR A 449 3.75 25.60 11.76
N PRO A 450 4.57 26.22 10.89
CA PRO A 450 4.90 25.64 9.59
C PRO A 450 5.58 24.29 9.73
N PHE A 451 5.36 23.37 8.78
CA PHE A 451 6.19 22.18 8.66
C PHE A 451 7.65 22.55 8.42
N ARG A 452 8.57 21.70 8.89
CA ARG A 452 10.00 21.84 8.59
C ARG A 452 10.27 21.52 7.12
N ARG A 453 11.04 22.37 6.43
CA ARG A 453 11.56 22.07 5.09
C ARG A 453 12.91 21.38 5.18
N VAL A 454 13.07 20.33 4.38
CA VAL A 454 14.33 19.58 4.25
C VAL A 454 15.03 19.96 2.94
N LEU A 455 14.27 19.98 1.86
CA LEU A 455 14.65 20.58 0.59
C LEU A 455 13.83 21.85 0.36
N PRO A 456 14.34 22.84 -0.38
CA PRO A 456 13.59 24.03 -0.74
C PRO A 456 12.31 23.65 -1.52
N PRO A 457 11.22 24.43 -1.40
CA PRO A 457 9.99 24.16 -2.13
C PRO A 457 10.20 24.30 -3.65
N ASP A 458 9.53 23.43 -4.39
CA ASP A 458 9.52 23.38 -5.85
C ASP A 458 8.10 23.76 -6.36
N TYR A 459 7.93 25.04 -6.66
CA TYR A 459 6.71 25.62 -7.20
C TYR A 459 7.01 26.22 -8.58
N ALA A 460 6.08 26.09 -9.53
CA ALA A 460 6.29 26.53 -10.92
C ALA A 460 6.53 28.05 -11.06
N ASP A 461 6.00 28.86 -10.15
CA ASP A 461 6.24 30.31 -10.08
C ASP A 461 7.33 30.68 -9.06
N GLY A 462 8.01 29.69 -8.45
CA GLY A 462 8.96 29.88 -7.37
C GLY A 462 8.35 30.38 -6.05
N ILE A 463 7.02 30.41 -5.92
CA ILE A 463 6.33 30.94 -4.74
C ILE A 463 5.25 29.98 -4.23
N SER A 464 4.30 29.58 -5.06
CA SER A 464 3.09 28.88 -4.60
C SER A 464 2.32 28.09 -5.66
N SER A 465 2.59 28.32 -6.94
CA SER A 465 1.87 27.66 -8.03
C SER A 465 2.35 26.21 -8.16
N PRO A 466 1.45 25.22 -8.29
CA PRO A 466 1.85 23.82 -8.37
C PRO A 466 2.92 23.56 -9.42
N ARG A 467 3.86 22.65 -9.11
CA ARG A 467 4.99 22.29 -9.98
C ARG A 467 4.57 21.87 -11.38
N THR A 468 5.37 22.24 -12.38
CA THR A 468 5.29 21.80 -13.78
C THR A 468 6.33 20.73 -14.09
N GLY A 469 6.15 19.99 -15.18
CA GLY A 469 7.15 19.05 -15.68
C GLY A 469 8.43 19.74 -16.14
N ALA A 470 9.49 18.96 -16.34
CA ALA A 470 10.81 19.41 -16.77
C ALA A 470 10.79 20.12 -18.13
N ASP A 471 9.79 19.86 -18.97
CA ASP A 471 9.52 20.52 -20.25
C ASP A 471 8.71 21.83 -20.11
N GLY A 472 8.34 22.20 -18.89
CA GLY A 472 7.47 23.34 -18.58
C GLY A 472 5.97 23.06 -18.74
N ALA A 473 5.58 21.85 -19.17
CA ALA A 473 4.18 21.48 -19.30
C ALA A 473 3.55 21.12 -17.94
N ALA A 474 2.22 21.00 -17.90
CA ALA A 474 1.56 20.49 -16.71
C ALA A 474 1.93 19.01 -16.51
N LEU A 475 2.19 18.62 -15.25
CA LEU A 475 2.35 17.22 -14.90
C LEU A 475 1.07 16.42 -15.21
N PRO A 476 1.17 15.10 -15.49
CA PRO A 476 0.01 14.24 -15.71
C PRO A 476 -0.99 14.35 -14.55
N SER A 477 -2.29 14.18 -14.82
CA SER A 477 -3.27 14.23 -13.73
C SER A 477 -2.93 13.21 -12.65
N ALA A 478 -3.11 13.57 -11.39
CA ALA A 478 -2.91 12.66 -10.27
C ALA A 478 -3.76 11.38 -10.43
N ARG A 479 -4.95 11.50 -11.05
CA ARG A 479 -5.81 10.36 -11.39
C ARG A 479 -5.19 9.46 -12.44
N ASP A 480 -4.61 10.02 -13.49
CA ASP A 480 -4.00 9.24 -14.56
C ASP A 480 -2.80 8.44 -14.02
N VAL A 481 -2.02 9.04 -13.12
CA VAL A 481 -0.94 8.35 -12.41
C VAL A 481 -1.50 7.23 -11.52
N SER A 482 -2.59 7.48 -10.77
CA SER A 482 -3.24 6.47 -9.94
C SER A 482 -3.71 5.25 -10.75
N VAL A 483 -4.47 5.45 -11.82
CA VAL A 483 -5.01 4.34 -12.64
C VAL A 483 -3.93 3.64 -13.49
N THR A 484 -2.86 4.35 -13.81
CA THR A 484 -1.77 3.81 -14.63
C THR A 484 -0.76 3.07 -13.77
N VAL A 485 -0.22 3.69 -12.72
CA VAL A 485 0.87 3.12 -11.91
C VAL A 485 0.33 2.34 -10.73
N HIS A 486 -0.63 2.89 -9.99
CA HIS A 486 -1.06 2.41 -8.67
C HIS A 486 -2.26 1.45 -8.70
N ARG A 487 -2.20 0.46 -9.60
CA ARG A 487 -3.30 -0.50 -9.80
C ARG A 487 -3.49 -1.40 -8.57
N PRO A 488 -4.66 -1.99 -8.35
CA PRO A 488 -4.84 -2.93 -7.25
C PRO A 488 -4.02 -4.21 -7.48
N SER A 489 -3.35 -4.65 -6.42
CA SER A 489 -2.72 -5.97 -6.28
C SER A 489 -3.23 -6.61 -5.00
N TYR A 490 -3.28 -7.94 -4.98
CA TYR A 490 -3.70 -8.75 -3.82
C TYR A 490 -2.51 -9.48 -3.19
N ALA A 491 -1.28 -9.00 -3.43
CA ALA A 491 -0.10 -9.50 -2.77
C ALA A 491 -0.15 -9.11 -1.28
N HIS A 492 -0.18 -10.12 -0.41
CA HIS A 492 -0.17 -9.94 1.04
C HIS A 492 1.24 -10.07 1.60
N ASP A 493 1.55 -9.30 2.63
CA ASP A 493 2.71 -9.58 3.48
C ASP A 493 2.26 -10.51 4.62
N SER A 494 2.77 -11.74 4.61
CA SER A 494 2.43 -12.74 5.60
C SER A 494 3.03 -12.51 6.99
N ALA A 495 3.96 -11.56 7.13
CA ALA A 495 4.64 -11.28 8.39
C ALA A 495 3.88 -10.28 9.28
N PHE A 496 3.00 -9.45 8.72
CA PHE A 496 2.39 -8.32 9.42
C PHE A 496 0.86 -8.31 9.34
N THR A 497 0.25 -7.68 10.33
CA THR A 497 -1.21 -7.56 10.47
C THR A 497 -1.64 -6.12 10.26
N VAL A 498 -2.93 -5.90 9.99
CA VAL A 498 -3.53 -4.57 9.82
C VAL A 498 -3.27 -3.67 11.03
N MET A 499 -3.03 -4.23 12.21
CA MET A 499 -2.60 -3.49 13.39
C MET A 499 -1.33 -2.64 13.14
N LEU A 500 -0.42 -3.06 12.25
CA LEU A 500 0.73 -2.25 11.85
C LEU A 500 0.29 -0.92 11.22
N ALA A 501 -0.67 -0.96 10.29
CA ALA A 501 -1.22 0.22 9.65
C ALA A 501 -2.06 1.07 10.63
N VAL A 502 -2.83 0.43 11.51
CA VAL A 502 -3.63 1.11 12.53
C VAL A 502 -2.76 1.87 13.52
N TRP A 503 -1.67 1.25 14.01
CA TRP A 503 -0.71 1.93 14.88
C TRP A 503 -0.01 3.08 14.14
N GLY A 504 0.42 2.85 12.90
CA GLY A 504 1.04 3.89 12.07
C GLY A 504 0.13 5.11 11.87
N GLN A 505 -1.16 4.90 11.59
CA GLN A 505 -2.14 5.97 11.46
C GLN A 505 -2.40 6.70 12.80
N PHE A 506 -2.58 5.94 13.89
CA PHE A 506 -2.80 6.52 15.21
C PHE A 506 -1.62 7.40 15.66
N LEU A 507 -0.40 6.96 15.36
CA LEU A 507 0.84 7.69 15.59
C LEU A 507 0.98 8.91 14.67
N ASP A 508 0.68 8.78 13.38
CA ASP A 508 0.66 9.91 12.44
C ASP A 508 -0.25 11.04 12.96
N HIS A 509 -1.42 10.68 13.49
CA HIS A 509 -2.38 11.65 14.02
C HIS A 509 -1.92 12.33 15.31
N ASP A 510 -0.93 11.76 16.02
CA ASP A 510 -0.32 12.37 17.19
C ASP A 510 0.69 13.46 16.81
N ILE A 511 1.36 13.33 15.65
CA ILE A 511 2.47 14.21 15.25
C ILE A 511 2.16 15.09 14.03
N THR A 512 1.15 14.74 13.24
CA THR A 512 0.75 15.47 12.02
C THR A 512 -0.73 15.78 11.99
N ALA A 513 -1.07 17.00 11.59
CA ALA A 513 -2.43 17.43 11.26
C ALA A 513 -2.36 18.60 10.27
N THR A 514 -2.22 18.28 8.98
CA THR A 514 -2.14 19.30 7.91
C THR A 514 -3.46 20.07 7.84
N ALA A 515 -3.42 21.38 8.08
CA ALA A 515 -4.60 22.22 7.94
C ALA A 515 -5.01 22.40 6.47
N LEU A 516 -6.32 22.48 6.22
CA LEU A 516 -6.89 22.82 4.93
C LEU A 516 -7.38 24.27 4.91
N SER A 517 -7.30 24.91 3.74
CA SER A 517 -8.01 26.17 3.52
C SER A 517 -9.52 25.96 3.67
N LYS A 518 -10.18 26.84 4.43
CA LYS A 518 -11.62 26.75 4.72
C LYS A 518 -12.34 27.99 4.19
N GLY A 519 -13.59 27.81 3.81
CA GLY A 519 -14.47 28.93 3.46
C GLY A 519 -14.95 29.69 4.69
N GLN A 520 -15.94 30.55 4.49
CA GLN A 520 -16.54 31.35 5.56
C GLN A 520 -17.05 30.43 6.69
N ASN A 521 -16.82 30.82 7.94
CA ASN A 521 -17.21 30.07 9.15
C ASN A 521 -16.66 28.63 9.21
N GLY A 522 -15.51 28.35 8.59
CA GLY A 522 -14.89 27.02 8.64
C GLY A 522 -15.54 25.99 7.71
N THR A 523 -16.40 26.44 6.79
CA THR A 523 -17.12 25.54 5.88
C THR A 523 -16.22 24.89 4.84
N ALA A 524 -16.62 23.69 4.40
CA ALA A 524 -15.92 22.94 3.36
C ALA A 524 -16.08 23.63 1.98
N LEU A 525 -14.97 23.78 1.25
CA LEU A 525 -14.95 24.42 -0.06
C LEU A 525 -15.29 23.42 -1.16
N SER A 526 -16.21 23.77 -2.07
CA SER A 526 -16.37 23.05 -3.34
C SER A 526 -15.44 23.67 -4.37
N CYS A 527 -14.76 22.86 -5.16
CA CYS A 527 -13.79 23.25 -6.17
C CYS A 527 -14.11 22.73 -7.56
N CYS A 528 -15.07 21.80 -7.69
CA CYS A 528 -15.55 21.29 -8.97
C CYS A 528 -16.78 22.04 -9.50
N ASP A 529 -17.49 22.84 -8.68
CA ASP A 529 -18.63 23.62 -9.13
C ASP A 529 -18.19 24.89 -9.89
N GLU A 530 -18.10 24.77 -11.21
CA GLU A 530 -17.73 25.85 -12.13
C GLU A 530 -18.77 27.00 -12.17
N SER A 531 -19.99 26.81 -11.65
CA SER A 531 -20.99 27.88 -11.57
C SER A 531 -20.68 28.91 -10.49
N GLN A 532 -19.74 28.61 -9.59
CA GLN A 532 -19.34 29.48 -8.49
C GLN A 532 -18.09 30.32 -8.83
N LEU A 533 -17.96 31.48 -8.20
CA LEU A 533 -16.80 32.37 -8.36
C LEU A 533 -15.48 31.65 -8.01
N PRO A 534 -14.48 31.57 -8.90
CA PRO A 534 -13.23 30.83 -8.66
C PRO A 534 -12.58 31.16 -7.32
N HIS A 535 -12.19 30.13 -6.58
CA HIS A 535 -11.51 30.28 -5.29
C HIS A 535 -10.01 29.98 -5.47
N PRO A 536 -9.09 30.85 -4.99
CA PRO A 536 -7.65 30.67 -5.24
C PRO A 536 -7.06 29.41 -4.57
N GLU A 537 -7.71 28.93 -3.51
CA GLU A 537 -7.30 27.71 -2.79
C GLU A 537 -7.88 26.41 -3.39
N CYS A 538 -8.56 26.48 -4.55
CA CYS A 538 -9.05 25.29 -5.24
C CYS A 538 -7.98 24.71 -6.17
N PHE A 539 -7.72 23.41 -6.03
CA PHE A 539 -6.78 22.68 -6.88
C PHE A 539 -7.31 21.28 -7.23
N PRO A 540 -8.50 21.19 -7.86
CA PRO A 540 -9.18 19.92 -8.11
C PRO A 540 -8.33 18.96 -8.97
N VAL A 541 -8.53 17.67 -8.76
CA VAL A 541 -7.94 16.63 -9.62
C VAL A 541 -8.81 16.48 -10.87
N ARG A 542 -8.22 16.71 -12.04
CA ARG A 542 -8.91 16.55 -13.32
C ARG A 542 -9.08 15.07 -13.64
N LEU A 543 -10.25 14.68 -14.14
CA LEU A 543 -10.54 13.31 -14.54
C LEU A 543 -10.86 13.28 -16.04
N ASP A 544 -10.33 12.27 -16.72
CA ASP A 544 -10.66 12.02 -18.12
C ASP A 544 -12.14 11.64 -18.29
N VAL A 545 -12.73 12.04 -19.42
CA VAL A 545 -14.11 11.65 -19.79
C VAL A 545 -14.24 10.13 -19.91
N ASP A 546 -13.15 9.45 -20.30
CA ASP A 546 -13.06 7.99 -20.42
C ASP A 546 -12.48 7.32 -19.15
N ASP A 547 -12.46 8.00 -17.99
CA ASP A 547 -11.93 7.42 -16.74
C ASP A 547 -12.62 6.07 -16.45
N PRO A 548 -11.86 5.01 -16.13
CA PRO A 548 -12.41 3.66 -16.03
C PRO A 548 -13.51 3.50 -14.97
N PHE A 549 -13.57 4.38 -13.96
CA PHE A 549 -14.54 4.35 -12.87
C PHE A 549 -15.50 5.54 -12.91
N TYR A 550 -14.98 6.76 -13.05
CA TYR A 550 -15.77 7.99 -12.95
C TYR A 550 -16.65 8.28 -14.17
N GLN A 551 -16.34 7.69 -15.34
CA GLN A 551 -17.20 7.79 -16.53
C GLN A 551 -18.62 7.27 -16.26
N ASP A 552 -18.76 6.24 -15.42
CA ASP A 552 -20.06 5.65 -15.04
C ASP A 552 -20.96 6.61 -14.25
N TYR A 553 -20.36 7.66 -13.70
CA TYR A 553 -21.04 8.70 -12.91
C TYR A 553 -21.07 10.05 -13.63
N ASN A 554 -20.51 10.14 -14.84
CA ASN A 554 -20.38 11.37 -15.63
C ASN A 554 -19.67 12.50 -14.84
N ILE A 555 -18.58 12.16 -14.15
CA ILE A 555 -17.78 13.08 -13.34
C ILE A 555 -16.40 13.25 -13.97
N THR A 556 -16.01 14.50 -14.22
CA THR A 556 -14.72 14.88 -14.84
C THR A 556 -13.82 15.68 -13.88
N CYS A 557 -14.24 15.84 -12.63
CA CYS A 557 -13.53 16.60 -11.61
C CYS A 557 -13.67 15.92 -10.24
N MET A 558 -12.55 15.72 -9.56
CA MET A 558 -12.53 15.27 -8.17
C MET A 558 -12.10 16.41 -7.25
N GLU A 559 -12.90 16.62 -6.21
CA GLU A 559 -12.76 17.72 -5.25
C GLU A 559 -11.41 17.68 -4.52
N PHE A 560 -10.68 18.79 -4.58
CA PHE A 560 -9.43 18.96 -3.82
C PHE A 560 -9.21 20.44 -3.48
N VAL A 561 -8.92 20.69 -2.21
CA VAL A 561 -8.63 22.00 -1.64
C VAL A 561 -7.18 22.01 -1.15
N ARG A 562 -6.48 23.11 -1.43
CA ARG A 562 -5.12 23.33 -0.97
C ARG A 562 -5.02 23.36 0.55
N SER A 563 -3.90 22.89 1.06
CA SER A 563 -3.55 22.99 2.47
C SER A 563 -3.40 24.46 2.87
N ALA A 564 -3.85 24.84 4.06
CA ALA A 564 -3.78 26.23 4.52
C ALA A 564 -2.32 26.71 4.56
N PRO A 565 -2.02 27.91 4.03
CA PRO A 565 -0.68 28.47 4.11
C PRO A 565 -0.34 28.85 5.56
N ALA A 566 0.93 28.76 5.93
CA ALA A 566 1.44 29.06 7.27
C ALA A 566 2.32 30.33 7.27
N PRO A 567 2.21 31.21 8.28
CA PRO A 567 3.12 32.35 8.42
C PRO A 567 4.56 31.89 8.66
N THR A 568 5.52 32.43 7.90
CA THR A 568 6.96 32.09 8.00
C THR A 568 7.80 33.20 8.63
N CYS A 569 7.15 34.30 9.05
CA CYS A 569 7.75 35.54 9.56
C CYS A 569 8.56 36.34 8.52
N HIS A 570 8.62 35.87 7.27
CA HIS A 570 9.35 36.48 6.17
C HIS A 570 8.48 36.49 4.90
N PHE A 571 8.82 37.36 3.95
CA PHE A 571 8.37 37.15 2.56
C PHE A 571 9.08 35.93 1.98
N GLY A 572 8.44 35.21 1.06
CA GLY A 572 9.00 33.98 0.51
C GLY A 572 7.96 32.99 0.00
N PRO A 573 8.41 31.76 -0.35
CA PRO A 573 7.53 30.73 -0.87
C PRO A 573 6.54 30.24 0.19
N ARG A 574 5.46 29.63 -0.29
CA ARG A 574 4.36 29.09 0.52
C ARG A 574 4.82 27.91 1.36
N GLU A 575 4.52 27.97 2.65
CA GLU A 575 4.65 26.84 3.58
C GLU A 575 3.31 26.40 4.12
N GLN A 576 3.17 25.13 4.50
CA GLN A 576 1.91 24.56 5.02
C GLN A 576 1.96 24.42 6.55
N LEU A 577 0.78 24.48 7.16
CA LEU A 577 0.62 24.49 8.61
C LEU A 577 0.43 23.07 9.18
N ASN A 578 1.21 22.72 10.20
CA ASN A 578 0.93 21.59 11.06
C ASN A 578 0.13 22.04 12.29
N GLN A 579 -1.04 21.45 12.54
CA GLN A 579 -1.83 21.76 13.73
C GLN A 579 -1.50 20.88 14.93
N ALA A 580 -0.82 19.74 14.73
CA ALA A 580 -0.41 18.85 15.81
C ALA A 580 0.93 19.30 16.41
N THR A 581 1.21 18.88 17.64
CA THR A 581 2.59 18.96 18.17
C THR A 581 3.44 17.94 17.42
N ALA A 582 4.77 18.09 17.38
CA ALA A 582 5.62 17.08 16.75
C ALA A 582 5.90 15.87 17.65
N PHE A 583 5.60 15.95 18.94
CA PHE A 583 6.04 14.97 19.93
C PHE A 583 5.09 13.77 19.99
N ILE A 584 5.65 12.58 20.22
CA ILE A 584 4.85 11.41 20.61
C ILE A 584 4.48 11.58 22.08
N ASP A 585 3.38 12.29 22.34
CA ASP A 585 2.97 12.71 23.67
C ASP A 585 1.50 12.38 23.99
N GLY A 586 0.82 11.70 23.08
CA GLY A 586 -0.58 11.32 23.21
C GLY A 586 -1.55 12.48 23.00
N SER A 587 -1.15 13.58 22.36
CA SER A 587 -2.05 14.63 21.88
C SER A 587 -3.27 14.10 21.11
N THR A 588 -3.15 12.95 20.42
CA THR A 588 -4.31 12.27 19.78
C THR A 588 -5.39 11.81 20.78
N VAL A 589 -5.01 11.63 22.05
CA VAL A 589 -5.89 11.30 23.20
C VAL A 589 -6.28 12.56 23.99
N TYR A 590 -5.35 13.50 24.17
CA TYR A 590 -5.48 14.63 25.11
C TYR A 590 -5.80 15.98 24.47
N GLY A 591 -5.65 16.11 23.15
CA GLY A 591 -5.69 17.35 22.39
C GLY A 591 -4.39 18.15 22.50
N PHE A 592 -4.21 19.07 21.56
CA PHE A 592 -3.07 20.02 21.51
C PHE A 592 -3.44 21.43 22.02
N ALA A 593 -4.60 21.58 22.66
CA ALA A 593 -5.09 22.86 23.20
C ALA A 593 -5.77 22.67 24.55
N ASP A 594 -5.63 23.64 25.46
CA ASP A 594 -6.21 23.59 26.81
C ASP A 594 -7.73 23.41 26.78
N THR A 595 -8.42 24.09 25.85
CA THR A 595 -9.88 24.02 25.70
C THR A 595 -10.36 22.63 25.32
N ARG A 596 -9.65 21.95 24.41
CA ARG A 596 -9.96 20.57 24.01
C ARG A 596 -9.63 19.59 25.12
N SER A 597 -8.48 19.73 25.77
CA SER A 597 -8.13 18.84 26.88
C SER A 597 -9.13 18.97 28.04
N ALA A 598 -9.56 20.20 28.36
CA ALA A 598 -10.58 20.45 29.36
C ALA A 598 -11.94 19.81 29.02
N SER A 599 -12.38 19.82 27.74
CA SER A 599 -13.66 19.19 27.35
C SER A 599 -13.64 17.66 27.47
N LEU A 600 -12.46 17.06 27.34
CA LEU A 600 -12.24 15.62 27.43
C LEU A 600 -12.07 15.12 28.87
N ARG A 601 -11.80 16.01 29.83
CA ARG A 601 -11.60 15.65 31.25
C ARG A 601 -12.91 15.54 32.02
N SER A 602 -12.96 14.64 32.99
CA SER A 602 -14.06 14.59 33.97
C SER A 602 -13.84 15.55 35.13
N PHE A 603 -12.60 16.00 35.35
CA PHE A 603 -12.14 16.71 36.55
C PHE A 603 -12.43 15.97 37.86
N VAL A 604 -12.55 14.64 37.78
CA VAL A 604 -12.73 13.75 38.93
C VAL A 604 -11.73 12.60 38.87
N GLY A 605 -10.83 12.56 39.84
CA GLY A 605 -9.84 11.48 40.00
C GLY A 605 -8.78 11.43 38.89
N GLY A 606 -8.57 12.55 38.21
CA GLY A 606 -7.65 12.71 37.08
C GLY A 606 -8.10 11.98 35.82
N GLN A 607 -9.40 11.70 35.68
CA GLN A 607 -9.93 10.86 34.59
C GLN A 607 -10.38 11.67 33.36
N LEU A 608 -10.39 11.00 32.21
CA LEU A 608 -11.12 11.40 31.01
C LEU A 608 -12.60 11.03 31.12
N ARG A 609 -13.46 11.87 30.53
CA ARG A 609 -14.89 11.60 30.32
C ARG A 609 -15.07 10.36 29.45
N MET A 610 -16.00 9.50 29.84
CA MET A 610 -16.38 8.30 29.09
C MET A 610 -17.90 8.20 29.01
N LEU A 611 -18.42 7.72 27.87
CA LEU A 611 -19.82 7.31 27.74
C LEU A 611 -19.99 5.90 28.31
N LYS A 612 -20.83 5.74 29.34
CA LYS A 612 -21.11 4.43 29.93
C LYS A 612 -22.40 3.85 29.36
N ILE A 613 -22.31 2.68 28.75
CA ILE A 613 -23.46 1.89 28.26
C ILE A 613 -23.42 0.54 28.97
N GLY A 614 -24.23 0.40 30.03
CA GLY A 614 -24.15 -0.76 30.93
C GLY A 614 -22.77 -0.86 31.57
N ALA A 615 -22.08 -1.99 31.36
CA ALA A 615 -20.71 -2.20 31.84
C ALA A 615 -19.62 -1.66 30.89
N THR A 616 -19.98 -1.30 29.65
CA THR A 616 -19.02 -0.88 28.63
C THR A 616 -18.78 0.63 28.70
N ALA A 617 -17.52 1.03 28.77
CA ALA A 617 -17.10 2.44 28.63
C ALA A 617 -16.64 2.70 27.19
N LEU A 618 -17.23 3.70 26.55
CA LEU A 618 -16.89 4.20 25.21
C LEU A 618 -16.35 5.63 25.32
N LEU A 619 -15.79 6.14 24.23
CA LEU A 619 -15.41 7.54 24.11
C LEU A 619 -16.66 8.44 24.30
N PRO A 620 -16.47 9.70 24.74
CA PRO A 620 -17.58 10.65 24.83
C PRO A 620 -18.22 10.88 23.44
N PRO A 621 -19.54 11.12 23.36
CA PRO A 621 -20.18 11.42 22.08
C PRO A 621 -19.74 12.78 21.58
N SER A 622 -19.42 12.88 20.30
CA SER A 622 -19.15 14.17 19.65
C SER A 622 -20.43 14.99 19.51
N THR A 623 -20.33 16.25 19.92
CA THR A 623 -21.40 17.24 19.75
C THR A 623 -21.27 18.04 18.46
N ASP A 624 -20.25 17.77 17.62
CA ASP A 624 -20.08 18.48 16.35
C ASP A 624 -21.09 17.95 15.32
N PRO A 625 -22.05 18.78 14.87
CA PRO A 625 -22.99 18.37 13.83
C PRO A 625 -22.32 18.12 12.48
N ASN A 626 -21.09 18.59 12.28
CA ASN A 626 -20.30 18.39 11.06
C ASN A 626 -19.47 17.12 11.07
N ASP A 627 -19.48 16.34 12.15
CA ASP A 627 -18.91 15.00 12.11
C ASP A 627 -19.72 14.12 11.16
N SER A 628 -19.09 13.67 10.08
CA SER A 628 -19.80 13.06 8.96
C SER A 628 -20.52 11.75 9.29
N CYS A 629 -20.21 11.12 10.43
CA CYS A 629 -20.95 9.96 10.94
C CYS A 629 -22.23 10.34 11.73
N ASN A 630 -22.40 11.57 12.20
CA ASN A 630 -23.54 12.02 13.03
C ASN A 630 -24.81 12.21 12.17
N THR A 631 -25.30 11.12 11.57
CA THR A 631 -26.50 11.14 10.75
C THR A 631 -27.76 11.25 11.62
N ALA A 632 -28.81 11.85 11.07
CA ALA A 632 -30.10 11.96 11.76
C ALA A 632 -30.64 10.59 12.21
N GLU A 633 -30.41 9.53 11.42
CA GLU A 633 -30.82 8.17 11.72
C GLU A 633 -30.07 7.59 12.95
N MET A 634 -28.75 7.76 13.01
CA MET A 634 -27.95 7.22 14.12
C MET A 634 -28.20 8.00 15.40
N ASN A 635 -28.33 9.32 15.30
CA ASN A 635 -28.69 10.18 16.43
C ASN A 635 -30.06 9.80 17.00
N ALA A 636 -31.04 9.47 16.16
CA ALA A 636 -32.36 8.98 16.61
C ALA A 636 -32.29 7.62 17.34
N LYS A 637 -31.25 6.82 17.08
CA LYS A 637 -30.95 5.56 17.79
C LYS A 637 -30.08 5.78 19.04
N GLY A 638 -29.78 7.03 19.41
CA GLY A 638 -28.89 7.38 20.53
C GLY A 638 -27.42 7.00 20.28
N ARG A 639 -27.00 6.92 19.01
CA ARG A 639 -25.64 6.59 18.60
C ARG A 639 -25.01 7.80 17.91
N TYR A 640 -23.78 8.11 18.28
CA TYR A 640 -23.07 9.30 17.85
C TYR A 640 -21.66 8.93 17.40
N CYS A 641 -21.03 9.82 16.64
CA CYS A 641 -19.58 9.85 16.52
C CYS A 641 -18.93 10.07 17.89
N PHE A 642 -17.64 9.82 17.99
CA PHE A 642 -16.88 9.97 19.22
C PHE A 642 -16.00 11.22 19.23
N GLU A 643 -15.84 11.82 20.40
CA GLU A 643 -14.92 12.92 20.65
C GLU A 643 -13.61 12.37 21.26
N SER A 644 -12.44 12.83 20.79
CA SER A 644 -11.11 12.45 21.31
C SER A 644 -10.12 13.61 21.20
N GLY A 645 -8.85 13.43 21.51
CA GLY A 645 -7.84 14.49 21.37
C GLY A 645 -7.70 15.00 19.94
N ASP A 646 -7.83 14.10 18.97
CA ASP A 646 -7.82 14.38 17.53
C ASP A 646 -9.22 14.28 16.90
N ASP A 647 -9.53 15.19 15.97
CA ASP A 647 -10.84 15.28 15.32
C ASP A 647 -11.08 14.20 14.25
N ARG A 648 -10.02 13.48 13.85
CA ARG A 648 -10.10 12.39 12.85
C ARG A 648 -10.32 11.03 13.48
N ALA A 649 -10.56 10.96 14.79
CA ALA A 649 -10.76 9.71 15.52
C ALA A 649 -11.87 8.80 14.95
N ASN A 650 -12.83 9.36 14.20
CA ASN A 650 -13.94 8.63 13.56
C ASN A 650 -13.68 8.23 12.10
N GLU A 651 -12.51 8.51 11.54
CA GLU A 651 -12.22 8.27 10.12
C GLU A 651 -12.47 6.80 9.73
N ASN A 652 -12.03 5.86 10.58
CA ASN A 652 -12.31 4.44 10.44
C ASN A 652 -12.46 3.74 11.79
N LEU A 653 -13.15 2.59 11.79
CA LEU A 653 -13.46 1.82 13.00
C LEU A 653 -12.23 1.40 13.82
N HIS A 654 -11.15 0.96 13.17
CA HIS A 654 -9.95 0.49 13.87
C HIS A 654 -9.24 1.64 14.58
N LEU A 655 -9.11 2.79 13.92
CA LEU A 655 -8.58 4.01 14.51
C LEU A 655 -9.41 4.44 15.72
N THR A 656 -10.74 4.52 15.59
CA THR A 656 -11.64 4.85 16.71
C THR A 656 -11.45 3.90 17.91
N THR A 657 -11.24 2.61 17.62
CA THR A 657 -10.97 1.60 18.64
C THR A 657 -9.63 1.86 19.34
N MET A 658 -8.60 2.28 18.62
CA MET A 658 -7.32 2.65 19.22
C MET A 658 -7.44 3.86 20.15
N HIS A 659 -8.15 4.92 19.73
CA HIS A 659 -8.47 6.06 20.61
C HIS A 659 -9.20 5.62 21.88
N LEU A 660 -10.16 4.70 21.76
CA LEU A 660 -10.91 4.14 22.89
C LEU A 660 -10.00 3.38 23.85
N ILE A 661 -9.12 2.51 23.35
CA ILE A 661 -8.20 1.72 24.18
C ILE A 661 -7.25 2.63 24.95
N TRP A 662 -6.70 3.68 24.33
CA TRP A 662 -5.80 4.61 25.01
C TRP A 662 -6.51 5.52 26.02
N ALA A 663 -7.76 5.93 25.77
CA ALA A 663 -8.57 6.65 26.76
C ALA A 663 -8.90 5.77 27.98
N ARG A 664 -9.20 4.48 27.75
CA ARG A 664 -9.37 3.49 28.84
C ARG A 664 -8.06 3.29 29.60
N GLN A 665 -6.93 3.20 28.90
CA GLN A 665 -5.61 3.05 29.52
C GLN A 665 -5.30 4.23 30.44
N HIS A 666 -5.56 5.47 30.00
CA HIS A 666 -5.44 6.64 30.86
C HIS A 666 -6.27 6.49 32.15
N ASN A 667 -7.56 6.17 32.03
CA ASN A 667 -8.45 6.04 33.19
C ASN A 667 -8.06 4.89 34.13
N ARG A 668 -7.54 3.78 33.57
CA ARG A 668 -6.98 2.67 34.35
C ARG A 668 -5.75 3.12 35.14
N LEU A 669 -4.82 3.83 34.51
CA LEU A 669 -3.63 4.38 35.17
C LEU A 669 -4.00 5.41 36.24
N ALA A 670 -4.88 6.37 35.93
CA ALA A 670 -5.37 7.39 36.86
C ALA A 670 -6.01 6.75 38.11
N GLY A 671 -6.86 5.74 37.94
CA GLY A 671 -7.48 5.01 39.04
C GLY A 671 -6.45 4.28 39.94
N LEU A 672 -5.44 3.65 39.34
CA LEU A 672 -4.37 2.98 40.08
C LEU A 672 -3.44 3.97 40.80
N LEU A 673 -3.05 5.07 40.13
CA LEU A 673 -2.25 6.13 40.73
C LEU A 673 -2.97 6.78 41.91
N ARG A 674 -4.27 7.06 41.78
CA ARG A 674 -5.09 7.58 42.87
C ARG A 674 -5.20 6.61 44.04
N LYS A 675 -5.29 5.31 43.77
CA LYS A 675 -5.31 4.26 44.79
C LYS A 675 -4.01 4.23 45.61
N TYR A 676 -2.85 4.36 44.96
CA TYR A 676 -1.56 4.39 45.64
C TYR A 676 -1.25 5.75 46.28
N ASN A 677 -1.69 6.85 45.67
CA ASN A 677 -1.47 8.21 46.15
C ASN A 677 -2.79 8.94 46.42
N PRO A 678 -3.54 8.62 47.51
CA PRO A 678 -4.84 9.22 47.79
C PRO A 678 -4.85 10.74 47.99
N THR A 679 -3.69 11.32 48.32
CA THR A 679 -3.50 12.76 48.58
C THR A 679 -3.20 13.59 47.34
N TRP A 680 -2.92 12.97 46.19
CA TRP A 680 -2.76 13.73 44.94
C TRP A 680 -4.08 14.40 44.57
N ASP A 681 -4.02 15.60 44.00
CA ASP A 681 -5.20 16.27 43.44
C ASP A 681 -5.54 15.70 42.04
N ASP A 682 -6.60 16.23 41.44
CA ASP A 682 -7.07 15.80 40.12
C ASP A 682 -6.01 16.03 39.03
N ASP A 683 -5.44 17.23 39.00
CA ASP A 683 -4.45 17.64 38.01
C ASP A 683 -3.17 16.81 38.08
N THR A 684 -2.66 16.52 39.28
CA THR A 684 -1.47 15.69 39.45
C THR A 684 -1.71 14.27 38.93
N VAL A 685 -2.87 13.67 39.24
CA VAL A 685 -3.21 12.32 38.74
C VAL A 685 -3.35 12.33 37.22
N PHE A 686 -4.03 13.33 36.65
CA PHE A 686 -4.18 13.48 35.20
C PHE A 686 -2.82 13.61 34.50
N GLN A 687 -1.95 14.49 34.99
CA GLN A 687 -0.66 14.76 34.37
C GLN A 687 0.32 13.57 34.50
N GLU A 688 0.35 12.87 35.64
CA GLU A 688 1.16 11.66 35.78
C GLU A 688 0.63 10.51 34.88
N ALA A 689 -0.69 10.34 34.78
CA ALA A 689 -1.28 9.37 33.85
C ALA A 689 -0.96 9.71 32.39
N ARG A 690 -1.11 10.98 31.98
CA ARG A 690 -0.72 11.48 30.64
C ARG A 690 0.75 11.22 30.36
N LYS A 691 1.64 11.55 31.31
CA LYS A 691 3.09 11.33 31.18
C LYS A 691 3.44 9.85 30.99
N ILE A 692 2.80 8.94 31.73
CA ILE A 692 2.99 7.49 31.56
C ILE A 692 2.49 7.03 30.19
N VAL A 693 1.31 7.48 29.75
CA VAL A 693 0.77 7.12 28.42
C VAL A 693 1.72 7.57 27.30
N GLY A 694 2.21 8.81 27.34
CA GLY A 694 3.19 9.29 26.36
C GLY A 694 4.45 8.41 26.34
N ALA A 695 4.97 8.04 27.51
CA ALA A 695 6.11 7.12 27.61
C ALA A 695 5.82 5.72 27.07
N GLN A 696 4.60 5.19 27.29
CA GLN A 696 4.16 3.92 26.73
C GLN A 696 4.09 3.96 25.20
N MET A 697 3.53 5.03 24.63
CA MET A 697 3.46 5.24 23.17
C MET A 697 4.86 5.40 22.54
N GLN A 698 5.76 6.16 23.19
CA GLN A 698 7.16 6.27 22.79
C GLN A 698 7.83 4.89 22.82
N HIS A 699 7.69 4.15 23.92
CA HIS A 699 8.31 2.84 24.06
C HIS A 699 7.86 1.87 22.96
N ILE A 700 6.54 1.67 22.79
CA ILE A 700 5.96 0.80 21.75
C ILE A 700 6.43 1.21 20.36
N THR A 701 6.47 2.51 20.06
CA THR A 701 6.90 3.01 18.75
C THR A 701 8.34 2.59 18.44
N TYR A 702 9.28 2.73 19.39
CA TYR A 702 10.69 2.44 19.14
C TYR A 702 11.09 0.98 19.37
N THR A 703 10.26 0.17 20.04
CA THR A 703 10.54 -1.26 20.28
C THR A 703 9.75 -2.22 19.40
N GLU A 704 8.57 -1.83 18.93
CA GLU A 704 7.71 -2.67 18.09
C GLU A 704 7.58 -2.07 16.68
N PHE A 705 7.07 -0.85 16.54
CA PHE A 705 6.70 -0.29 15.24
C PHE A 705 7.90 0.01 14.31
N LEU A 706 8.85 0.83 14.77
CA LEU A 706 9.99 1.25 13.94
C LEU A 706 10.88 0.07 13.51
N PRO A 707 11.20 -0.90 14.38
CA PRO A 707 11.93 -2.10 13.95
C PRO A 707 11.19 -2.92 12.87
N SER A 708 9.85 -2.94 12.88
CA SER A 708 9.06 -3.63 11.85
C SER A 708 9.17 -2.96 10.48
N ILE A 709 9.19 -1.62 10.42
CA ILE A 709 9.19 -0.89 9.15
C ILE A 709 10.58 -0.52 8.63
N LEU A 710 11.53 -0.18 9.52
CA LEU A 710 12.90 0.21 9.14
C LEU A 710 13.87 -0.97 9.12
N GLY A 711 13.58 -2.01 9.91
CA GLY A 711 14.52 -3.10 10.17
C GLY A 711 15.44 -2.82 11.36
N ALA A 712 15.84 -3.91 12.05
CA ALA A 712 16.70 -3.83 13.24
C ALA A 712 18.10 -3.28 12.93
N ASP A 713 18.57 -3.44 11.70
CA ASP A 713 19.86 -2.99 11.21
C ASP A 713 19.91 -1.46 11.09
N VAL A 714 18.88 -0.82 10.53
CA VAL A 714 18.75 0.65 10.49
C VAL A 714 18.56 1.21 11.91
N MET A 715 17.73 0.55 12.73
CA MET A 715 17.51 0.97 14.12
C MET A 715 18.82 1.02 14.93
N TRP A 716 19.70 0.04 14.72
CA TRP A 716 21.00 -0.01 15.39
C TRP A 716 22.00 0.96 14.77
N ALA A 717 22.07 1.05 13.44
CA ALA A 717 22.92 1.97 12.68
C ALA A 717 22.80 3.43 13.16
N LEU A 718 21.57 3.86 13.42
CA LEU A 718 21.24 5.23 13.77
C LEU A 718 21.05 5.44 15.29
N ASN A 719 21.40 4.45 16.11
CA ASN A 719 21.24 4.49 17.57
C ASN A 719 19.79 4.83 18.01
N MET A 720 18.81 4.36 17.23
CA MET A 720 17.39 4.61 17.48
C MET A 720 16.81 3.61 18.49
N THR A 721 17.51 2.51 18.80
CA THR A 721 17.11 1.55 19.84
C THR A 721 16.97 2.18 21.22
N VAL A 722 16.04 1.69 22.02
CA VAL A 722 15.89 2.08 23.45
C VAL A 722 16.86 1.28 24.32
N GLN A 723 17.21 1.79 25.51
CA GLN A 723 18.06 1.07 26.44
C GLN A 723 17.26 0.01 27.20
N GLU A 724 17.90 -1.12 27.54
CA GLU A 724 17.28 -2.16 28.39
C GLU A 724 17.30 -1.75 29.88
N GLU A 725 18.37 -1.07 30.31
CA GLU A 725 18.62 -0.65 31.69
C GLU A 725 19.19 0.77 31.73
N GLY A 726 19.10 1.43 32.89
CA GLY A 726 19.64 2.78 33.05
C GLY A 726 18.84 3.87 32.31
N TYR A 727 19.50 5.00 32.09
CA TYR A 727 18.97 6.18 31.39
C TYR A 727 19.57 6.31 29.98
N ALA A 728 18.92 7.11 29.13
CA ALA A 728 19.43 7.50 27.82
C ALA A 728 19.23 9.01 27.61
N ASP A 729 20.25 9.79 27.95
CA ASP A 729 20.26 11.25 27.77
C ASP A 729 20.60 11.62 26.33
N VAL A 730 19.62 11.45 25.46
CA VAL A 730 19.74 11.67 24.01
C VAL A 730 19.30 13.05 23.55
N TYR A 731 18.81 13.90 24.46
CA TYR A 731 18.27 15.21 24.13
C TYR A 731 19.36 16.16 23.62
N ASP A 732 19.15 16.69 22.41
CA ASP A 732 19.97 17.72 21.79
C ASP A 732 19.11 18.95 21.50
N PRO A 733 19.30 20.09 22.21
CA PRO A 733 18.51 21.30 22.01
C PRO A 733 18.75 21.96 20.65
N SER A 734 19.82 21.60 19.91
CA SER A 734 20.08 22.12 18.57
C SER A 734 19.26 21.41 17.47
N VAL A 735 18.66 20.25 17.79
CA VAL A 735 17.84 19.50 16.84
C VAL A 735 16.42 20.03 16.83
N ASP A 736 15.95 20.43 15.65
CA ASP A 736 14.54 20.74 15.40
C ASP A 736 13.72 19.43 15.25
N PRO A 737 12.81 19.10 16.19
CA PRO A 737 11.96 17.93 16.14
C PRO A 737 10.74 18.12 15.21
N SER A 738 10.50 19.33 14.71
CA SER A 738 9.31 19.64 13.91
C SER A 738 9.16 18.67 12.73
N VAL A 739 7.92 18.21 12.52
CA VAL A 739 7.62 17.28 11.42
C VAL A 739 7.96 17.92 10.08
N ALA A 740 8.66 17.16 9.25
CA ALA A 740 9.03 17.61 7.92
C ALA A 740 7.85 17.56 6.95
N ASN A 741 7.82 18.51 6.01
CA ASN A 741 6.72 18.62 5.05
C ASN A 741 6.56 17.35 4.20
N HIS A 742 7.66 16.82 3.66
CA HIS A 742 7.68 15.58 2.88
C HIS A 742 7.24 14.35 3.69
N PHE A 743 7.48 14.33 4.99
CA PHE A 743 7.04 13.27 5.90
C PHE A 743 5.51 13.21 5.96
N ALA A 744 4.86 14.33 6.27
CA ALA A 744 3.40 14.40 6.44
C ALA A 744 2.62 14.31 5.11
N SER A 745 3.19 14.80 4.01
CA SER A 745 2.48 14.90 2.73
C SER A 745 2.78 13.77 1.74
N ALA A 746 3.84 12.99 1.94
CA ALA A 746 4.21 11.89 1.04
C ALA A 746 4.70 10.63 1.78
N VAL A 747 5.84 10.66 2.48
CA VAL A 747 6.55 9.41 2.80
C VAL A 747 5.89 8.57 3.89
N PHE A 748 5.30 9.18 4.93
CA PHE A 748 4.61 8.40 5.97
C PHE A 748 3.24 7.87 5.52
N ARG A 749 2.80 8.27 4.31
CA ARG A 749 1.57 7.78 3.68
C ARG A 749 1.73 6.42 2.99
N PHE A 750 2.92 5.81 3.05
CA PHE A 750 3.13 4.43 2.57
C PHE A 750 2.15 3.45 3.22
N ALA A 751 1.72 3.72 4.46
CA ALA A 751 0.78 2.88 5.19
C ALA A 751 -0.58 2.69 4.46
N HIS A 752 -0.94 3.58 3.51
CA HIS A 752 -2.14 3.40 2.71
C HIS A 752 -2.06 2.19 1.76
N THR A 753 -0.86 1.75 1.38
CA THR A 753 -0.67 0.56 0.53
C THR A 753 -0.83 -0.74 1.33
N LEU A 754 -0.58 -0.69 2.65
CA LEU A 754 -0.71 -1.84 3.55
C LEU A 754 -2.16 -2.31 3.73
N LEU A 755 -3.14 -1.46 3.45
CA LEU A 755 -4.54 -1.74 3.77
C LEU A 755 -5.18 -2.68 2.74
N PRO A 756 -5.65 -3.87 3.16
CA PRO A 756 -6.37 -4.77 2.28
C PRO A 756 -7.77 -4.25 1.97
N GLY A 757 -8.34 -4.68 0.84
CA GLY A 757 -9.71 -4.30 0.48
C GLY A 757 -10.80 -4.97 1.34
N LEU A 758 -10.50 -6.12 1.92
CA LEU A 758 -11.43 -6.87 2.77
C LEU A 758 -10.81 -7.06 4.14
N ILE A 759 -11.49 -6.57 5.17
CA ILE A 759 -11.16 -6.85 6.57
C ILE A 759 -11.99 -8.05 7.00
N HIS A 760 -11.32 -9.07 7.54
CA HIS A 760 -12.03 -10.25 8.02
C HIS A 760 -12.17 -10.22 9.54
N ASN A 761 -13.28 -10.76 10.02
CA ASN A 761 -13.57 -10.93 11.43
C ASN A 761 -14.00 -12.38 11.65
N THR A 762 -13.40 -13.04 12.63
CA THR A 762 -13.66 -14.44 12.95
C THR A 762 -14.41 -14.52 14.27
N ASP A 763 -15.67 -14.97 14.24
CA ASP A 763 -16.40 -15.29 15.46
C ASP A 763 -15.86 -16.60 16.04
N LYS A 764 -14.98 -16.48 17.05
CA LYS A 764 -14.34 -17.62 17.72
C LYS A 764 -15.36 -18.63 18.30
N SER A 765 -16.58 -18.20 18.64
CA SER A 765 -17.60 -19.09 19.20
C SER A 765 -18.27 -19.99 18.17
N THR A 766 -18.33 -19.54 16.91
CA THR A 766 -18.97 -20.28 15.81
C THR A 766 -17.98 -20.76 14.75
N GLY A 767 -16.74 -20.26 14.77
CA GLY A 767 -15.72 -20.44 13.73
C GLY A 767 -16.08 -19.73 12.41
N THR A 768 -17.10 -18.86 12.40
CA THR A 768 -17.55 -18.20 11.17
C THR A 768 -16.68 -16.99 10.85
N ILE A 769 -16.24 -16.90 9.59
CA ILE A 769 -15.47 -15.76 9.08
C ILE A 769 -16.41 -14.86 8.28
N GLN A 770 -16.46 -13.59 8.67
CA GLN A 770 -17.17 -12.52 7.96
C GLN A 770 -16.15 -11.57 7.35
N TYR A 771 -16.47 -11.05 6.17
CA TYR A 771 -15.63 -10.08 5.46
C TYR A 771 -16.40 -8.77 5.30
N THR A 772 -15.73 -7.67 5.60
CA THR A 772 -16.26 -6.32 5.44
C THR A 772 -15.37 -5.56 4.47
N HIS A 773 -15.97 -4.88 3.52
CA HIS A 773 -15.26 -3.96 2.62
C HIS A 773 -14.70 -2.79 3.43
N LEU A 774 -13.45 -2.40 3.19
CA LEU A 774 -12.78 -1.35 3.96
C LEU A 774 -13.58 -0.04 3.93
N HIS A 775 -14.14 0.37 2.79
CA HIS A 775 -14.90 1.64 2.71
C HIS A 775 -16.14 1.65 3.63
N GLN A 776 -16.72 0.48 3.96
CA GLN A 776 -17.89 0.37 4.84
C GLN A 776 -17.56 0.61 6.31
N MET A 777 -16.28 0.57 6.66
CA MET A 777 -15.76 0.86 8.00
C MET A 777 -15.40 2.33 8.19
N LEU A 778 -15.35 3.12 7.11
CA LEU A 778 -15.01 4.54 7.16
C LEU A 778 -16.20 5.38 7.67
N PHE A 779 -15.94 6.29 8.60
CA PHE A 779 -16.99 7.08 9.27
C PHE A 779 -18.16 6.23 9.78
N ASN A 780 -17.86 5.03 10.28
CA ASN A 780 -18.86 4.08 10.78
C ASN A 780 -18.42 3.43 12.11
N PRO A 781 -18.39 4.19 13.21
CA PRO A 781 -17.95 3.69 14.51
C PRO A 781 -19.05 2.91 15.26
N PHE A 782 -20.24 2.74 14.67
CA PHE A 782 -21.45 2.33 15.37
C PHE A 782 -21.45 0.89 15.87
N THR A 783 -20.58 0.04 15.34
CA THR A 783 -20.37 -1.32 15.85
C THR A 783 -19.84 -1.30 17.28
N LEU A 784 -19.09 -0.25 17.69
CA LEU A 784 -18.57 -0.09 19.06
C LEU A 784 -19.66 0.06 20.12
N TYR A 785 -20.88 0.46 19.74
CA TYR A 785 -22.03 0.52 20.65
C TYR A 785 -22.55 -0.88 21.03
N THR A 786 -22.09 -1.93 20.37
CA THR A 786 -22.41 -3.32 20.73
C THR A 786 -21.40 -3.85 21.74
N ARG A 787 -21.83 -4.78 22.61
CA ARG A 787 -20.96 -5.35 23.65
C ARG A 787 -19.67 -5.98 23.11
N LYS A 788 -19.75 -6.66 21.95
CA LYS A 788 -18.59 -7.29 21.29
C LYS A 788 -17.86 -6.36 20.31
N GLY A 789 -18.40 -5.18 20.00
CA GLY A 789 -17.86 -4.28 18.98
C GLY A 789 -16.37 -3.95 19.17
N PRO A 790 -15.93 -3.50 20.35
CA PRO A 790 -14.52 -3.20 20.61
C PRO A 790 -13.59 -4.40 20.44
N VAL A 791 -13.92 -5.57 21.01
CA VAL A 791 -13.12 -6.79 20.88
C VAL A 791 -13.08 -7.30 19.43
N ASP A 792 -14.20 -7.24 18.71
CA ASP A 792 -14.30 -7.65 17.31
C ASP A 792 -13.44 -6.73 16.42
N ALA A 793 -13.49 -5.41 16.67
CA ALA A 793 -12.69 -4.43 15.94
C ALA A 793 -11.19 -4.65 16.14
N VAL A 794 -10.72 -4.78 17.39
CA VAL A 794 -9.28 -5.01 17.66
C VAL A 794 -8.82 -6.37 17.15
N THR A 795 -9.64 -7.43 17.30
CA THR A 795 -9.31 -8.77 16.80
C THR A 795 -9.19 -8.78 15.27
N SER A 796 -10.11 -8.13 14.56
CA SER A 796 -10.02 -8.04 13.09
C SER A 796 -8.75 -7.34 12.60
N ALA A 797 -8.25 -6.35 13.33
CA ALA A 797 -6.97 -5.69 13.03
C ALA A 797 -5.75 -6.57 13.35
N MET A 798 -5.82 -7.38 14.42
CA MET A 798 -4.76 -8.32 14.82
C MET A 798 -4.69 -9.58 13.96
N ASP A 799 -5.80 -9.98 13.33
CA ASP A 799 -5.89 -11.23 12.55
C ASP A 799 -5.76 -11.00 11.04
N THR A 800 -6.21 -9.84 10.53
CA THR A 800 -6.12 -9.53 9.09
C THR A 800 -4.70 -9.19 8.69
N LEU A 801 -4.17 -9.84 7.65
CA LEU A 801 -2.84 -9.54 7.09
C LEU A 801 -2.86 -8.25 6.25
N VAL A 802 -1.73 -7.55 6.23
CA VAL A 802 -1.55 -6.38 5.35
C VAL A 802 -1.27 -6.79 3.90
N HIS A 803 -1.45 -5.84 2.99
CA HIS A 803 -0.86 -5.88 1.65
C HIS A 803 0.62 -5.48 1.69
N ALA A 804 1.37 -5.79 0.63
CA ALA A 804 2.76 -5.38 0.49
C ALA A 804 2.91 -3.84 0.41
N VAL A 805 4.09 -3.31 0.77
CA VAL A 805 4.46 -1.92 0.44
C VAL A 805 5.04 -1.91 -0.96
N ASP A 806 4.20 -1.53 -1.91
CA ASP A 806 4.53 -1.38 -3.31
C ASP A 806 3.63 -0.27 -3.91
N PRO A 807 3.72 0.03 -5.21
CA PRO A 807 2.83 1.02 -5.82
C PRO A 807 1.36 0.60 -5.84
N HIS A 808 0.97 -0.61 -5.42
CA HIS A 808 -0.38 -1.08 -5.62
C HIS A 808 -1.29 -0.68 -4.45
N VAL A 809 -2.48 -0.18 -4.78
CA VAL A 809 -3.47 0.24 -3.78
C VAL A 809 -4.83 -0.36 -4.11
N THR A 810 -5.51 -0.87 -3.07
CA THR A 810 -6.85 -1.46 -3.19
C THR A 810 -7.87 -0.47 -3.76
N THR A 811 -8.83 -0.97 -4.56
CA THR A 811 -9.94 -0.17 -5.11
C THR A 811 -10.81 0.46 -4.03
N GLU A 812 -10.80 -0.11 -2.84
CA GLU A 812 -11.50 0.43 -1.67
C GLU A 812 -11.00 1.82 -1.25
N LEU A 813 -9.73 2.14 -1.57
CA LEU A 813 -9.13 3.46 -1.32
C LEU A 813 -8.93 4.27 -2.61
N SER A 814 -8.75 3.63 -3.77
CA SER A 814 -8.54 4.35 -5.04
C SER A 814 -9.81 4.66 -5.83
N ASN A 815 -10.97 4.11 -5.47
CA ASN A 815 -12.26 4.43 -6.10
C ASN A 815 -13.40 4.62 -5.10
N HIS A 816 -13.35 3.94 -3.95
CA HIS A 816 -14.45 3.90 -2.98
C HIS A 816 -14.16 4.69 -1.69
N LEU A 817 -13.11 5.55 -1.67
CA LEU A 817 -12.76 6.30 -0.46
C LEU A 817 -13.94 7.17 -0.02
N PHE A 818 -14.34 6.97 1.23
CA PHE A 818 -15.49 7.64 1.85
C PHE A 818 -16.79 7.50 1.05
N GLU A 819 -16.96 6.47 0.22
CA GLU A 819 -18.25 6.15 -0.38
C GLU A 819 -19.25 5.76 0.72
N LYS A 820 -20.52 6.22 0.60
CA LYS A 820 -21.55 5.76 1.55
C LYS A 820 -21.96 4.33 1.19
N PRO A 821 -22.14 3.43 2.18
CA PRO A 821 -22.77 2.15 1.94
C PRO A 821 -24.17 2.35 1.34
N ILE A 822 -24.43 1.76 0.17
CA ILE A 822 -25.77 1.77 -0.44
C ILE A 822 -26.66 0.85 0.39
N GLU A 823 -27.72 1.40 1.00
CA GLU A 823 -28.72 0.59 1.66
C GLU A 823 -29.46 -0.26 0.62
N ALA A 824 -29.45 -1.58 0.82
CA ALA A 824 -30.07 -2.57 -0.09
C ALA A 824 -31.57 -2.35 -0.34
N ASN A 825 -32.24 -1.58 0.53
CA ASN A 825 -33.68 -1.28 0.45
C ASN A 825 -33.98 0.17 0.01
N SER A 826 -32.96 0.95 -0.38
CA SER A 826 -33.18 2.31 -0.86
C SER A 826 -33.78 2.31 -2.28
N SER A 827 -34.69 3.25 -2.55
CA SER A 827 -35.24 3.49 -3.91
C SER A 827 -34.15 3.79 -4.95
N VAL A 828 -32.97 4.18 -4.48
CA VAL A 828 -31.73 4.40 -5.22
C VAL A 828 -31.16 3.11 -5.82
N ALA A 829 -31.30 1.96 -5.13
CA ALA A 829 -30.81 0.67 -5.61
C ALA A 829 -31.55 0.13 -6.86
N ASN A 830 -32.74 0.67 -7.16
CA ASN A 830 -33.58 0.29 -8.29
C ASN A 830 -33.55 1.30 -9.46
N SER A 831 -32.67 2.30 -9.41
CA SER A 831 -32.51 3.28 -10.49
C SER A 831 -31.57 2.77 -11.59
N THR A 832 -31.92 3.00 -12.86
CA THR A 832 -31.11 2.65 -14.03
C THR A 832 -29.93 3.61 -14.29
N THR A 833 -29.96 4.79 -13.68
CA THR A 833 -28.79 5.65 -13.47
C THR A 833 -28.21 5.30 -12.10
N LYS A 834 -26.90 5.07 -11.93
CA LYS A 834 -26.28 4.87 -10.60
C LYS A 834 -26.44 6.17 -9.77
N PRO A 835 -27.41 6.31 -8.84
CA PRO A 835 -27.65 7.59 -8.17
C PRO A 835 -26.97 7.55 -6.81
N GLY A 836 -25.68 7.82 -6.78
CA GLY A 836 -24.96 7.97 -5.51
C GLY A 836 -23.68 8.76 -5.75
N PRO A 837 -23.22 9.56 -4.78
CA PRO A 837 -21.90 10.13 -4.90
C PRO A 837 -20.88 8.99 -4.84
N CYS A 838 -20.16 8.77 -5.95
CA CYS A 838 -19.07 7.80 -6.03
C CYS A 838 -17.95 8.18 -5.06
N GLY A 839 -17.20 7.19 -4.58
CA GLY A 839 -16.04 7.44 -3.71
C GLY A 839 -14.94 8.29 -4.38
N LEU A 840 -13.99 8.72 -3.56
CA LEU A 840 -12.78 9.40 -3.99
C LEU A 840 -11.63 8.42 -4.22
N ASP A 841 -10.51 8.96 -4.71
CA ASP A 841 -9.25 8.25 -4.88
C ASP A 841 -8.17 8.81 -3.95
N LEU A 842 -7.82 8.05 -2.91
CA LEU A 842 -6.80 8.45 -1.92
C LEU A 842 -5.40 8.62 -2.55
N VAL A 843 -5.05 7.81 -3.55
CA VAL A 843 -3.75 7.89 -4.23
C VAL A 843 -3.65 9.20 -4.98
N SER A 844 -4.71 9.53 -5.73
CA SER A 844 -4.82 10.82 -6.41
C SER A 844 -4.71 11.99 -5.43
N LEU A 845 -5.37 11.91 -4.27
CA LEU A 845 -5.27 12.93 -3.23
C LEU A 845 -3.85 13.06 -2.65
N ASN A 846 -3.11 11.95 -2.48
CA ASN A 846 -1.73 11.97 -1.98
C ASN A 846 -0.77 12.63 -2.97
N ILE A 847 -0.85 12.27 -4.25
CA ILE A 847 -0.04 12.86 -5.32
C ILE A 847 -0.35 14.36 -5.44
N GLN A 848 -1.63 14.71 -5.50
CA GLN A 848 -2.07 16.10 -5.59
C GLN A 848 -1.62 16.92 -4.36
N ARG A 849 -1.63 16.32 -3.16
CA ARG A 849 -1.13 16.95 -1.92
C ARG A 849 0.38 17.21 -1.97
N GLY A 850 1.18 16.27 -2.48
CA GLY A 850 2.61 16.49 -2.67
C GLY A 850 2.91 17.68 -3.58
N ARG A 851 2.15 17.82 -4.67
CA ARG A 851 2.26 18.95 -5.61
C ARG A 851 1.78 20.28 -5.00
N ASP A 852 0.69 20.27 -4.24
CA ASP A 852 0.20 21.42 -3.47
C ASP A 852 1.25 21.92 -2.46
N HIS A 853 1.96 21.00 -1.84
CA HIS A 853 3.02 21.27 -0.87
C HIS A 853 4.36 21.64 -1.51
N GLY A 854 4.44 21.73 -2.84
CA GLY A 854 5.68 22.07 -3.54
C GLY A 854 6.81 21.11 -3.19
N LEU A 855 6.53 19.81 -3.09
CA LEU A 855 7.57 18.81 -2.88
C LEU A 855 8.42 18.67 -4.15
N PRO A 856 9.75 18.70 -4.02
CA PRO A 856 10.65 18.38 -5.12
C PRO A 856 10.44 16.96 -5.66
N SER A 857 10.93 16.75 -6.89
CA SER A 857 10.86 15.46 -7.59
C SER A 857 11.58 14.32 -6.86
N TYR A 858 11.10 13.09 -7.07
CA TYR A 858 11.69 11.88 -6.48
C TYR A 858 13.22 11.78 -6.60
N PRO A 859 13.87 12.06 -7.76
CA PRO A 859 15.33 11.98 -7.87
C PRO A 859 16.08 12.91 -6.89
N GLN A 860 15.52 14.08 -6.56
CA GLN A 860 16.14 15.00 -5.59
C GLN A 860 16.17 14.43 -4.17
N TRP A 861 15.15 13.67 -3.80
CA TRP A 861 15.07 13.03 -2.48
C TRP A 861 16.04 11.84 -2.37
N ARG A 862 16.23 11.09 -3.46
CA ARG A 862 17.28 10.06 -3.51
C ARG A 862 18.65 10.65 -3.27
N GLU A 863 18.97 11.73 -3.98
CA GLU A 863 20.25 12.44 -3.84
C GLU A 863 20.45 12.96 -2.41
N HIS A 864 19.41 13.54 -1.81
CA HIS A 864 19.45 13.97 -0.41
C HIS A 864 19.73 12.81 0.57
N CYS A 865 19.21 11.62 0.26
CA CYS A 865 19.46 10.39 1.01
C CYS A 865 20.79 9.70 0.65
N GLY A 866 21.72 10.37 -0.04
CA GLY A 866 22.99 9.78 -0.45
C GLY A 866 22.87 8.63 -1.45
N LEU A 867 21.68 8.46 -2.05
CA LEU A 867 21.41 7.44 -3.06
C LEU A 867 21.70 7.99 -4.46
N SER A 868 21.89 7.07 -5.41
CA SER A 868 22.08 7.43 -6.82
C SER A 868 20.88 8.21 -7.36
N ARG A 869 21.16 9.37 -7.98
CA ARG A 869 20.17 10.17 -8.70
C ARG A 869 19.97 9.59 -10.11
N PRO A 870 18.78 9.06 -10.47
CA PRO A 870 18.51 8.63 -11.84
C PRO A 870 18.46 9.84 -12.78
N LYS A 871 19.10 9.75 -13.94
CA LYS A 871 19.13 10.80 -14.98
C LYS A 871 18.17 10.50 -16.13
N ASN A 872 17.82 9.23 -16.30
CA ASN A 872 16.93 8.74 -17.34
C ASN A 872 16.19 7.49 -16.82
N PHE A 873 15.20 7.00 -17.58
CA PHE A 873 14.40 5.85 -17.15
C PHE A 873 15.18 4.53 -17.10
N THR A 874 16.24 4.36 -17.88
CA THR A 874 17.09 3.16 -17.84
C THR A 874 17.82 3.05 -16.50
N ASP A 875 18.22 4.17 -15.91
CA ASP A 875 18.84 4.18 -14.58
C ASP A 875 17.89 3.63 -13.47
N LEU A 876 16.58 3.55 -13.73
CA LEU A 876 15.60 3.02 -12.78
C LEU A 876 15.42 1.49 -12.88
N GLU A 877 15.99 0.81 -13.87
CA GLU A 877 15.83 -0.64 -14.09
C GLU A 877 16.32 -1.47 -12.91
N ASP A 878 17.39 -1.04 -12.24
CA ASP A 878 17.92 -1.73 -11.04
C ASP A 878 17.18 -1.35 -9.75
N MET A 879 16.34 -0.30 -9.81
CA MET A 879 15.67 0.29 -8.66
C MET A 879 14.21 -0.13 -8.55
N PHE A 880 13.53 -0.29 -9.68
CA PHE A 880 12.09 -0.57 -9.77
C PHE A 880 11.85 -1.95 -10.38
N ASP A 881 10.73 -2.58 -10.05
CA ASP A 881 10.31 -3.76 -10.80
C ASP A 881 9.91 -3.39 -12.24
N GLU A 882 10.13 -4.32 -13.18
CA GLU A 882 9.88 -4.11 -14.62
C GLU A 882 8.47 -3.58 -14.90
N SER A 883 7.49 -4.06 -14.12
CA SER A 883 6.09 -3.71 -14.33
C SER A 883 5.80 -2.26 -13.91
N SER A 884 6.33 -1.82 -12.76
CA SER A 884 6.21 -0.45 -12.28
C SER A 884 6.97 0.52 -13.15
N LEU A 885 8.20 0.17 -13.56
CA LEU A 885 8.99 0.98 -14.48
C LEU A 885 8.27 1.20 -15.81
N SER A 886 7.76 0.12 -16.43
CA SER A 886 7.00 0.21 -17.68
C SER A 886 5.80 1.15 -17.59
N ARG A 887 5.13 1.21 -16.43
CA ARG A 887 3.96 2.08 -16.20
C ARG A 887 4.37 3.53 -15.95
N ILE A 888 5.46 3.75 -15.21
CA ILE A 888 6.03 5.08 -14.96
C ILE A 888 6.52 5.71 -16.27
N CYS A 889 7.24 4.96 -17.12
CA CYS A 889 7.71 5.43 -18.43
C CYS A 889 6.57 5.79 -19.40
N LYS A 890 5.37 5.22 -19.20
CA LYS A 890 4.20 5.53 -20.04
C LYS A 890 3.52 6.84 -19.68
N ILE A 891 3.67 7.31 -18.45
CA ILE A 891 2.90 8.44 -17.94
C ILE A 891 3.76 9.69 -17.68
N TYR A 892 5.02 9.54 -17.28
CA TYR A 892 5.94 10.67 -17.09
C TYR A 892 6.85 10.86 -18.30
N ASN A 893 7.12 12.13 -18.65
CA ASN A 893 8.00 12.47 -19.77
C ASN A 893 9.49 12.39 -19.38
N SER A 894 9.81 12.73 -18.13
CA SER A 894 11.16 12.69 -17.55
C SER A 894 11.16 12.02 -16.17
N VAL A 895 12.30 11.49 -15.74
CA VAL A 895 12.48 11.01 -14.37
C VAL A 895 12.37 12.13 -13.33
N ASP A 896 12.69 13.37 -13.73
CA ASP A 896 12.53 14.55 -12.89
C ASP A 896 11.06 14.97 -12.72
N ASP A 897 10.12 14.35 -13.45
CA ASP A 897 8.69 14.61 -13.29
C ASP A 897 8.06 13.73 -12.21
N ILE A 898 8.72 12.63 -11.81
CA ILE A 898 8.17 11.64 -10.90
C ILE A 898 7.90 12.27 -9.51
N ASP A 899 6.63 12.23 -9.08
CA ASP A 899 6.23 12.66 -7.75
C ASP A 899 6.87 11.76 -6.67
N LEU A 900 7.35 12.36 -5.56
CA LEU A 900 8.00 11.63 -4.46
C LEU A 900 7.19 10.40 -4.00
N TYR A 901 5.88 10.56 -3.77
CA TYR A 901 5.00 9.47 -3.34
C TYR A 901 5.03 8.28 -4.32
N THR A 902 4.98 8.55 -5.63
CA THR A 902 4.97 7.50 -6.65
C THR A 902 6.34 6.84 -6.79
N GLY A 903 7.41 7.64 -6.86
CA GLY A 903 8.77 7.10 -7.03
C GLY A 903 9.25 6.29 -5.84
N ALA A 904 9.01 6.78 -4.61
CA ALA A 904 9.47 6.11 -3.39
C ALA A 904 8.73 4.79 -3.11
N LEU A 905 7.46 4.68 -3.50
CA LEU A 905 6.71 3.42 -3.42
C LEU A 905 7.11 2.39 -4.48
N ALA A 906 7.65 2.83 -5.62
CA ALA A 906 8.08 1.97 -6.70
C ALA A 906 9.46 1.33 -6.49
N GLU A 907 10.20 1.79 -5.46
CA GLU A 907 11.49 1.20 -5.11
C GLU A 907 11.34 -0.24 -4.64
N ASP A 908 12.17 -1.13 -5.20
CA ASP A 908 12.34 -2.48 -4.67
C ASP A 908 12.87 -2.40 -3.23
N PRO A 909 12.15 -2.97 -2.24
CA PRO A 909 12.54 -2.90 -0.84
C PRO A 909 13.71 -3.82 -0.48
N LYS A 910 14.26 -4.60 -1.43
CA LYS A 910 15.44 -5.47 -1.27
C LYS A 910 15.34 -6.40 -0.04
N GLY A 911 14.16 -6.96 0.18
CA GLY A 911 13.87 -7.88 1.29
C GLY A 911 13.53 -7.21 2.63
N ARG A 912 13.38 -5.88 2.67
CA ARG A 912 12.77 -5.14 3.78
C ARG A 912 11.29 -4.86 3.51
N LEU A 913 10.61 -4.19 4.44
CA LEU A 913 9.27 -3.66 4.19
C LEU A 913 9.33 -2.41 3.31
N LEU A 914 10.31 -1.52 3.52
CA LEU A 914 10.39 -0.23 2.84
C LEU A 914 11.57 -0.14 1.88
N GLY A 915 11.36 0.57 0.77
CA GLY A 915 12.41 1.04 -0.12
C GLY A 915 13.44 1.94 0.58
N PRO A 916 14.65 2.09 0.02
CA PRO A 916 15.73 2.87 0.62
C PRO A 916 15.39 4.35 0.84
N THR A 917 14.65 5.01 -0.05
CA THR A 917 14.26 6.42 0.10
C THR A 917 13.24 6.59 1.22
N LEU A 918 12.22 5.72 1.29
CA LEU A 918 11.26 5.73 2.42
C LEU A 918 11.97 5.47 3.75
N SER A 919 12.87 4.49 3.79
CA SER A 919 13.64 4.15 4.99
C SER A 919 14.46 5.33 5.50
N CYS A 920 15.20 6.00 4.60
CA CYS A 920 16.01 7.18 4.93
C CYS A 920 15.17 8.33 5.52
N LEU A 921 14.09 8.71 4.84
CA LEU A 921 13.29 9.89 5.19
C LEU A 921 12.45 9.68 6.46
N ILE A 922 11.93 8.45 6.66
CA ILE A 922 11.22 8.08 7.88
C ILE A 922 12.19 7.99 9.06
N ALA A 923 13.39 7.43 8.86
CA ALA A 923 14.41 7.35 9.91
C ALA A 923 14.87 8.74 10.39
N ASP A 924 15.08 9.71 9.49
CA ASP A 924 15.45 11.08 9.88
C ASP A 924 14.38 11.70 10.78
N GLN A 925 13.12 11.58 10.38
CA GLN A 925 12.03 12.17 11.15
C GLN A 925 11.95 11.55 12.55
N PHE A 926 11.93 10.22 12.67
CA PHE A 926 11.84 9.58 13.98
C PHE A 926 13.10 9.80 14.83
N LEU A 927 14.30 9.81 14.24
CA LEU A 927 15.50 10.17 14.99
C LEU A 927 15.35 11.56 15.64
N ARG A 928 14.85 12.54 14.89
CA ARG A 928 14.58 13.90 15.40
C ARG A 928 13.50 13.95 16.47
N LEU A 929 12.44 13.12 16.35
CA LEU A 929 11.42 13.01 17.39
C LEU A 929 11.97 12.44 18.71
N LYS A 930 12.99 11.58 18.65
CA LYS A 930 13.68 11.04 19.83
C LYS A 930 14.63 12.06 20.44
N VAL A 931 15.57 12.59 19.65
CA VAL A 931 16.68 13.41 20.18
C VAL A 931 16.29 14.88 20.37
N GLY A 932 15.28 15.39 19.65
CA GLY A 932 14.79 16.77 19.83
C GLY A 932 13.74 16.91 20.92
N ASP A 933 13.41 15.84 21.65
CA ASP A 933 12.39 15.84 22.70
C ASP A 933 13.01 15.87 24.10
N ARG A 934 12.93 17.02 24.78
CA ARG A 934 13.44 17.21 26.14
C ARG A 934 12.81 16.24 27.15
N PHE A 935 11.57 15.82 26.88
CA PHE A 935 10.81 14.93 27.74
C PHE A 935 10.84 13.47 27.25
N TRP A 936 11.83 13.10 26.41
CA TRP A 936 12.09 11.71 26.03
C TRP A 936 12.08 10.82 27.28
N TYR A 937 11.32 9.72 27.22
CA TYR A 937 10.97 9.00 28.44
C TYR A 937 12.17 8.43 29.19
N GLU A 938 13.31 8.17 28.54
CA GLU A 938 14.52 7.62 29.18
C GLU A 938 15.47 8.69 29.79
N SER A 939 15.05 9.96 29.85
CA SER A 939 15.87 11.04 30.41
C SER A 939 16.19 10.85 31.91
N SER A 940 17.44 11.16 32.29
CA SER A 940 17.91 11.18 33.68
C SER A 940 17.61 12.49 34.44
N ASP A 941 17.03 13.48 33.76
CA ASP A 941 16.70 14.78 34.37
C ASP A 941 15.75 14.59 35.57
N ALA A 942 16.21 14.97 36.76
CA ALA A 942 15.46 14.76 38.00
C ALA A 942 14.14 15.55 38.10
N THR A 943 13.96 16.58 37.27
CA THR A 943 12.77 17.44 37.28
C THR A 943 11.66 16.91 36.38
N ILE A 944 12.01 16.36 35.22
CA ILE A 944 11.05 15.91 34.19
C ILE A 944 11.09 14.41 33.91
N GLY A 945 12.18 13.73 34.22
CA GLY A 945 12.40 12.31 33.93
C GLY A 945 11.58 11.40 34.84
N PHE A 946 11.73 10.10 34.62
CA PHE A 946 11.24 9.05 35.50
C PHE A 946 12.38 8.53 36.38
N THR A 947 12.07 8.00 37.55
CA THR A 947 13.08 7.26 38.34
C THR A 947 13.45 5.95 37.63
N LEU A 948 14.61 5.35 37.90
CA LEU A 948 15.00 4.06 37.29
C LEU A 948 13.97 2.96 37.54
N GLU A 949 13.38 2.89 38.73
CA GLU A 949 12.35 1.92 39.07
C GLU A 949 11.08 2.11 38.23
N GLN A 950 10.74 3.36 37.94
CA GLN A 950 9.61 3.70 37.06
C GLN A 950 9.92 3.31 35.60
N LEU A 951 11.13 3.58 35.12
CA LEU A 951 11.57 3.19 33.77
C LEU A 951 11.56 1.68 33.57
N THR A 952 12.05 0.92 34.55
CA THR A 952 11.99 -0.55 34.52
C THR A 952 10.56 -1.07 34.35
N GLU A 953 9.57 -0.40 34.94
CA GLU A 953 8.16 -0.77 34.76
C GLU A 953 7.59 -0.31 33.42
N ILE A 954 7.96 0.88 32.93
CA ILE A 954 7.53 1.37 31.59
C ILE A 954 8.03 0.44 30.49
N ARG A 955 9.29 -0.01 30.55
CA ARG A 955 9.93 -0.92 29.58
C ARG A 955 9.28 -2.30 29.46
N LYS A 956 8.33 -2.65 30.35
CA LYS A 956 7.52 -3.87 30.23
C LYS A 956 6.32 -3.72 29.32
N THR A 957 6.03 -2.50 28.89
CA THR A 957 4.84 -2.19 28.11
C THR A 957 4.96 -2.79 26.71
N THR A 958 3.91 -3.47 26.27
CA THR A 958 3.71 -3.91 24.88
C THR A 958 2.36 -3.43 24.39
N LEU A 959 2.18 -3.26 23.08
CA LEU A 959 0.85 -2.90 22.54
C LEU A 959 -0.19 -3.98 22.88
N ALA A 960 0.21 -5.26 22.80
CA ALA A 960 -0.62 -6.39 23.23
C ALA A 960 -1.07 -6.25 24.70
N GLY A 961 -0.13 -5.92 25.59
CA GLY A 961 -0.41 -5.71 27.01
C GLY A 961 -1.36 -4.55 27.27
N VAL A 962 -1.25 -3.44 26.53
CA VAL A 962 -2.18 -2.31 26.63
C VAL A 962 -3.58 -2.72 26.15
N ILE A 963 -3.69 -3.42 25.02
CA ILE A 963 -4.98 -3.91 24.49
C ILE A 963 -5.64 -4.86 25.49
N CYS A 964 -4.94 -5.91 25.94
CA CYS A 964 -5.46 -6.89 26.89
C CYS A 964 -5.86 -6.26 28.24
N ALA A 965 -5.16 -5.22 28.69
CA ALA A 965 -5.49 -4.53 29.93
C ALA A 965 -6.75 -3.64 29.84
N ASN A 966 -7.26 -3.37 28.63
CA ASN A 966 -8.34 -2.42 28.36
C ASN A 966 -9.50 -3.01 27.53
N GLU A 967 -9.46 -4.30 27.21
CA GLU A 967 -10.54 -5.03 26.52
C GLU A 967 -10.85 -6.35 27.23
N ASP A 968 -11.83 -6.32 28.15
CA ASP A 968 -12.15 -7.44 29.06
C ASP A 968 -12.66 -8.71 28.35
N LEU A 969 -13.10 -8.61 27.09
CA LEU A 969 -13.59 -9.75 26.30
C LEU A 969 -12.48 -10.42 25.46
N LEU A 970 -11.27 -9.89 25.49
CA LEU A 970 -10.12 -10.47 24.80
C LEU A 970 -9.35 -11.40 25.75
N ASP A 971 -9.44 -12.71 25.50
CA ASP A 971 -8.76 -13.71 26.35
C ASP A 971 -7.30 -14.00 25.93
N GLN A 972 -7.01 -13.86 24.64
CA GLN A 972 -5.70 -14.20 24.07
C GLN A 972 -5.28 -13.20 23.00
N ALA A 973 -3.98 -12.91 22.96
CA ALA A 973 -3.35 -12.10 21.93
C ALA A 973 -1.93 -12.61 21.67
N GLN A 974 -1.40 -12.32 20.49
CA GLN A 974 0.02 -12.49 20.21
C GLN A 974 0.83 -11.36 20.88
N PRO A 975 2.02 -11.63 21.43
CA PRO A 975 2.82 -10.60 22.11
C PRO A 975 3.16 -9.38 21.27
N ARG A 976 3.37 -9.56 19.96
CA ARG A 976 3.58 -8.48 18.98
C ARG A 976 2.42 -8.43 18.03
N VAL A 977 1.42 -7.60 18.34
CA VAL A 977 0.13 -7.56 17.61
C VAL A 977 0.22 -7.01 16.19
N MET A 978 1.27 -6.25 15.87
CA MET A 978 1.56 -5.76 14.51
C MET A 978 2.15 -6.87 13.62
N GLU A 979 2.65 -7.95 14.21
CA GLU A 979 3.15 -9.12 13.52
C GLU A 979 2.10 -10.23 13.50
N ALA A 980 2.12 -11.05 12.44
CA ALA A 980 1.23 -12.18 12.30
C ALA A 980 1.52 -13.26 13.36
N VAL A 981 0.49 -14.04 13.67
CA VAL A 981 0.63 -15.21 14.56
C VAL A 981 1.58 -16.22 13.91
N SER A 982 2.60 -16.65 14.66
CA SER A 982 3.62 -17.58 14.18
C SER A 982 4.19 -18.40 15.33
N PRO A 983 5.04 -19.43 15.07
CA PRO A 983 5.71 -20.18 16.14
C PRO A 983 6.57 -19.31 17.08
N THR A 984 7.04 -18.15 16.60
CA THR A 984 7.83 -17.19 17.39
C THR A 984 7.01 -16.02 17.95
N ASN A 985 5.75 -15.89 17.51
CA ASN A 985 4.77 -14.92 18.01
C ASN A 985 3.41 -15.62 18.22
N PRO A 986 3.34 -16.63 19.12
CA PRO A 986 2.12 -17.42 19.30
C PRO A 986 1.07 -16.63 20.08
N LEU A 987 -0.20 -17.02 19.95
CA LEU A 987 -1.26 -16.56 20.86
C LEU A 987 -0.96 -17.05 22.28
N ILE A 988 -0.99 -16.14 23.25
CA ILE A 988 -0.86 -16.44 24.68
C ILE A 988 -2.04 -15.85 25.47
N ASP A 989 -2.26 -16.34 26.69
CA ASP A 989 -3.29 -15.78 27.58
C ASP A 989 -2.93 -14.33 27.92
N CYS A 990 -3.91 -13.41 27.81
CA CYS A 990 -3.73 -12.00 28.13
C CYS A 990 -3.17 -11.76 29.55
N LYS A 991 -3.39 -12.69 30.50
CA LYS A 991 -2.86 -12.62 31.87
C LYS A 991 -1.35 -12.90 31.97
N GLU A 992 -0.78 -13.55 30.96
CA GLU A 992 0.66 -13.82 30.89
C GLU A 992 1.46 -12.63 30.32
N LEU A 993 0.78 -11.69 29.65
CA LEU A 993 1.43 -10.49 29.14
C LEU A 993 1.87 -9.57 30.28
N PRO A 994 3.12 -9.06 30.22
CA PRO A 994 3.65 -8.22 31.28
C PRO A 994 2.87 -6.90 31.39
N GLN A 995 2.69 -6.44 32.63
CA GLN A 995 2.01 -5.18 32.96
C GLN A 995 2.90 -4.32 33.86
N PRO A 996 3.02 -3.00 33.61
CA PRO A 996 3.75 -2.11 34.50
C PRO A 996 3.18 -2.09 35.92
N ASN A 997 4.06 -2.23 36.92
CA ASN A 997 3.68 -2.12 38.33
C ASN A 997 3.73 -0.66 38.82
N LEU A 998 2.56 -0.02 38.88
CA LEU A 998 2.45 1.38 39.31
C LEU A 998 2.76 1.65 40.79
N LYS A 999 3.11 0.63 41.59
CA LYS A 999 3.61 0.84 42.96
C LYS A 999 4.87 1.72 42.98
N MET A 1000 5.65 1.77 41.89
CA MET A 1000 6.84 2.61 41.79
C MET A 1000 6.54 4.12 41.69
N TRP A 1001 5.26 4.50 41.54
CA TRP A 1001 4.81 5.90 41.64
C TRP A 1001 4.31 6.27 43.03
N TYR A 1002 4.36 5.35 44.00
CA TYR A 1002 3.98 5.62 45.37
C TYR A 1002 4.98 6.56 46.05
N LEU A 1003 4.53 7.74 46.44
CA LEU A 1003 5.31 8.63 47.29
C LEU A 1003 5.02 8.30 48.76
N LYS A 1004 6.02 7.77 49.47
CA LYS A 1004 5.92 7.64 50.93
C LYS A 1004 5.62 9.03 51.52
N PRO A 1005 4.60 9.18 52.38
CA PRO A 1005 4.38 10.44 53.07
C PRO A 1005 5.67 10.81 53.80
N LYS A 1006 6.19 12.02 53.57
CA LYS A 1006 7.34 12.53 54.32
C LYS A 1006 6.99 12.44 55.80
N ALA A 1007 7.75 11.66 56.56
CA ALA A 1007 7.59 11.57 58.00
C ALA A 1007 7.78 12.98 58.59
N GLY A 1008 6.71 13.59 59.13
CA GLY A 1008 6.83 14.80 59.93
C GLY A 1008 5.97 16.03 59.61
N LYS A 1009 4.79 15.90 59.00
CA LYS A 1009 3.72 16.92 59.18
C LYS A 1009 2.37 16.23 59.33
N VAL A 1010 2.07 15.88 60.59
CA VAL A 1010 0.72 15.64 61.11
C VAL A 1010 0.12 16.98 61.48
#